data_AF-A0A3D5D117-F1
#
_entry.id   AF-A0A3D5D117-F1
#
_cell.length_a   1.000
_cell.length_b   1.000
_cell.length_c   1.000
_cell.angle_alpha   90.00
_cell.angle_beta   90.00
_cell.angle_gamma   90.00
#
_symmetry.space_group_name_H-M   'P 1'
#
loop_
_entity.id
_entity.type
_entity.pdbx_description
1 polymer ?
#
loop_
_entity_poly.entity_id
_entity_poly.type
_entity_poly.pdbx_seq_one_letter_code
_entity_poly.pdbx_strand_id
1 'polypeptide(L)'
;MNKLIGLALLVIVLAIGWQLDMHLSTVEKVNIAFPPRPEVRIQLETMTSLIEPDDPSLASFKSAYESRLTLRALTCTQATPIGRFDSVNDIKKQAIDRDCLKEQDDQLLALIGIKIVGLRLAQPPLRPLVKLGPPTVIHGTENAEIYTGKSASQAGVVVLRGTRSEFTSVEIPSGKKIASLPTIPEASHTNYAISPNGRVLAIAVNNRDLRFIDNETGQDLWLARDVGQLYAWLPEMQAILVQDNKSGPGNGGVVLIDFKTGTSKPYEVPLKNQSWALHLSSSPSRLLIGSYKEFSLIENTRTTEGVNASVVKEFRIKSPSASVSSLTPTAMLNGQAIVFVTGRDFMLFNLETREERLWESHEVIGNNYAKWSEESILVDGYGQPNTGTTKPFIFNVKDATLSPVETAEGNQGIIYELNGRTGFMRRSHQKVWVGDELQAGTPESLDDMITGRKLERQLQALEQEERLSKARLEALKMGQDMSRAPRLMYPYGAPTMSQDILIRRQVERGYYPNTVRMSPAMSPAAEAPAAEAPAMAPAPMPSPLIQSAPIQNSPIQSYSAAANELRKQAITNTTSRMLGAIPSNARVEAVGVYEAKDRSSSGVNVMIKKSDQPIVLMLSAYEPVRWNLMKEPGANLVAIIASGYHLPEVTGAGTTKTVIKRGEYAYQQNGTGYAALNNEAMLWTGKPISKFQGIYGGTVFIVGN
;
A
#
# COMPACT_ATOMS: atom_id res chain seq x y z
N MET A 1 -49.80 -74.32 -2.64
CA MET A 1 -49.26 -73.64 -3.84
C MET A 1 -48.78 -72.21 -3.56
N ASN A 2 -49.57 -71.33 -2.92
CA ASN A 2 -49.18 -69.93 -2.69
C ASN A 2 -47.91 -69.72 -1.82
N LYS A 3 -47.58 -70.64 -0.89
CA LYS A 3 -46.31 -70.59 -0.12
C LYS A 3 -45.08 -70.97 -0.95
N LEU A 4 -45.22 -71.79 -1.99
CA LEU A 4 -44.13 -72.19 -2.89
C LEU A 4 -43.85 -71.12 -3.95
N ILE A 5 -44.89 -70.43 -4.42
CA ILE A 5 -44.76 -69.29 -5.35
C ILE A 5 -44.09 -68.09 -4.64
N GLY A 6 -44.44 -67.83 -3.37
CA GLY A 6 -43.78 -66.78 -2.57
C GLY A 6 -42.30 -67.06 -2.31
N LEU A 7 -41.92 -68.33 -2.07
CA LEU A 7 -40.51 -68.70 -1.88
C LEU A 7 -39.71 -68.58 -3.18
N ALA A 8 -40.28 -68.97 -4.32
CA ALA A 8 -39.62 -68.86 -5.63
C ALA A 8 -39.43 -67.38 -6.05
N LEU A 9 -40.42 -66.51 -5.79
CA LEU A 9 -40.30 -65.07 -6.05
C LEU A 9 -39.28 -64.38 -5.14
N LEU A 10 -39.18 -64.78 -3.86
CA LEU A 10 -38.16 -64.28 -2.94
C LEU A 10 -36.75 -64.68 -3.39
N VAL A 11 -36.56 -65.93 -3.84
CA VAL A 11 -35.28 -66.42 -4.37
C VAL A 11 -34.89 -65.70 -5.67
N ILE A 12 -35.86 -65.40 -6.55
CA ILE A 12 -35.61 -64.65 -7.79
C ILE A 12 -35.23 -63.19 -7.49
N VAL A 13 -35.93 -62.50 -6.56
CA VAL A 13 -35.59 -61.11 -6.19
C VAL A 13 -34.23 -61.02 -5.49
N LEU A 14 -33.90 -62.00 -4.63
CA LEU A 14 -32.58 -62.08 -4.00
C LEU A 14 -31.47 -62.41 -5.01
N ALA A 15 -31.73 -63.29 -5.98
CA ALA A 15 -30.78 -63.62 -7.04
C ALA A 15 -30.54 -62.46 -8.02
N ILE A 16 -31.58 -61.66 -8.34
CA ILE A 16 -31.45 -60.48 -9.21
C ILE A 16 -30.59 -59.40 -8.53
N GLY A 17 -30.76 -59.17 -7.23
CA GLY A 17 -29.90 -58.24 -6.48
C GLY A 17 -28.42 -58.64 -6.48
N TRP A 18 -28.12 -59.95 -6.44
CA TRP A 18 -26.75 -60.46 -6.47
C TRP A 18 -26.12 -60.45 -7.87
N GLN A 19 -26.93 -60.58 -8.93
CA GLN A 19 -26.42 -60.53 -10.31
C GLN A 19 -26.00 -59.12 -10.75
N LEU A 20 -26.66 -58.07 -10.24
CA LEU A 20 -26.35 -56.69 -10.63
C LEU A 20 -24.95 -56.25 -10.16
N ASP A 21 -24.53 -56.65 -8.95
CA ASP A 21 -23.22 -56.29 -8.41
C ASP A 21 -22.07 -56.97 -9.16
N MET A 22 -22.27 -58.14 -9.78
CA MET A 22 -21.20 -58.88 -10.47
C MET A 22 -20.74 -58.21 -11.77
N HIS A 23 -21.55 -57.32 -12.35
CA HIS A 23 -21.21 -56.57 -13.55
C HIS A 23 -20.42 -55.29 -13.26
N LEU A 24 -20.39 -54.84 -12.01
CA LEU A 24 -19.64 -53.68 -11.58
C LEU A 24 -18.15 -54.02 -11.43
N SER A 25 -17.29 -53.16 -11.94
CA SER A 25 -15.86 -53.17 -11.64
C SER A 25 -15.61 -52.94 -10.15
N THR A 26 -14.45 -53.37 -9.65
CA THR A 26 -14.05 -53.12 -8.26
C THR A 26 -14.13 -51.63 -7.88
N VAL A 27 -13.75 -50.75 -8.80
CA VAL A 27 -13.79 -49.29 -8.63
C VAL A 27 -15.22 -48.77 -8.50
N GLU A 28 -16.15 -49.23 -9.35
CA GLU A 28 -17.55 -48.85 -9.28
C GLU A 28 -18.18 -49.31 -7.96
N LYS A 29 -17.90 -50.55 -7.55
CA LYS A 29 -18.39 -51.08 -6.26
C LYS A 29 -17.92 -50.24 -5.07
N VAL A 30 -16.66 -49.81 -5.05
CA VAL A 30 -16.11 -48.93 -4.01
C VAL A 30 -16.82 -47.58 -4.00
N ASN A 31 -16.99 -46.95 -5.17
CA ASN A 31 -17.64 -45.66 -5.26
C ASN A 31 -19.16 -45.73 -4.99
N ILE A 32 -19.81 -46.89 -5.17
CA ILE A 32 -21.21 -47.11 -4.74
C ILE A 32 -21.28 -47.38 -3.23
N ALA A 33 -20.33 -48.16 -2.69
CA ALA A 33 -20.24 -48.44 -1.26
C ALA A 33 -19.96 -47.16 -0.47
N PHE A 34 -19.10 -46.30 -1.00
CA PHE A 34 -18.65 -45.04 -0.42
C PHE A 34 -18.79 -43.90 -1.44
N PRO A 35 -20.02 -43.43 -1.68
CA PRO A 35 -20.27 -42.36 -2.63
C PRO A 35 -19.46 -41.11 -2.28
N PRO A 36 -19.08 -40.29 -3.28
CA PRO A 36 -18.55 -38.97 -3.01
C PRO A 36 -19.48 -38.21 -2.08
N ARG A 37 -18.88 -37.40 -1.20
CA ARG A 37 -19.60 -36.54 -0.26
C ARG A 37 -20.77 -35.79 -0.93
N PRO A 38 -21.88 -35.53 -0.22
CA PRO A 38 -23.03 -34.80 -0.77
C PRO A 38 -22.65 -33.50 -1.48
N GLU A 39 -21.67 -32.77 -0.95
CA GLU A 39 -21.18 -31.51 -1.52
C GLU A 39 -20.58 -31.70 -2.92
N VAL A 40 -19.83 -32.80 -3.15
CA VAL A 40 -19.27 -33.13 -4.47
C VAL A 40 -20.39 -33.35 -5.48
N ARG A 41 -21.44 -34.08 -5.08
CA ARG A 41 -22.56 -34.43 -5.97
C ARG A 41 -23.41 -33.21 -6.32
N ILE A 42 -23.71 -32.36 -5.33
CA ILE A 42 -24.47 -31.11 -5.53
C ILE A 42 -23.69 -30.15 -6.45
N GLN A 43 -22.38 -29.99 -6.23
CA GLN A 43 -21.54 -29.14 -7.08
C GLN A 43 -21.38 -29.72 -8.49
N LEU A 44 -21.29 -31.05 -8.62
CA LEU A 44 -21.26 -31.70 -9.93
C LEU A 44 -22.55 -31.43 -10.71
N GLU A 45 -23.72 -31.61 -10.09
CA GLU A 45 -25.03 -31.34 -10.71
C GLU A 45 -25.13 -29.86 -11.13
N THR A 46 -24.76 -28.95 -10.24
CA THR A 46 -24.69 -27.50 -10.51
C THR A 46 -23.83 -27.22 -11.73
N MET A 47 -22.60 -27.76 -11.77
CA MET A 47 -21.68 -27.59 -12.90
C MET A 47 -22.25 -28.17 -14.20
N THR A 48 -22.85 -29.36 -14.17
CA THR A 48 -23.43 -29.96 -15.38
C THR A 48 -24.62 -29.18 -15.92
N SER A 49 -25.39 -28.51 -15.05
CA SER A 49 -26.51 -27.64 -15.48
C SER A 49 -26.06 -26.30 -16.09
N LEU A 50 -24.79 -25.92 -15.91
CA LEU A 50 -24.21 -24.72 -16.54
C LEU A 50 -23.62 -24.98 -17.93
N ILE A 51 -23.57 -26.24 -18.38
CA ILE A 51 -23.03 -26.64 -19.67
C ILE A 51 -24.15 -27.27 -20.50
N GLU A 52 -24.28 -26.86 -21.77
CA GLU A 52 -25.24 -27.49 -22.68
C GLU A 52 -24.93 -29.00 -22.86
N PRO A 53 -25.94 -29.89 -22.92
CA PRO A 53 -25.72 -31.33 -22.95
C PRO A 53 -24.84 -31.84 -24.11
N ASP A 54 -24.82 -31.12 -25.23
CA ASP A 54 -24.08 -31.42 -26.46
C ASP A 54 -22.71 -30.70 -26.56
N ASP A 55 -22.34 -29.89 -25.56
CA ASP A 55 -21.04 -29.22 -25.53
C ASP A 55 -19.91 -30.27 -25.31
N PRO A 56 -18.89 -30.32 -26.20
CA PRO A 56 -17.81 -31.30 -26.10
C PRO A 56 -16.97 -31.17 -24.81
N SER A 57 -16.99 -29.99 -24.18
CA SER A 57 -16.31 -29.76 -22.89
C SER A 57 -16.97 -30.51 -21.74
N LEU A 58 -18.26 -30.84 -21.81
CA LEU A 58 -18.94 -31.69 -20.84
C LEU A 58 -18.43 -33.13 -20.90
N ALA A 59 -18.28 -33.68 -22.12
CA ALA A 59 -17.74 -35.03 -22.31
C ALA A 59 -16.28 -35.13 -21.84
N SER A 60 -15.46 -34.15 -22.19
CA SER A 60 -14.07 -34.05 -21.71
C SER A 60 -14.00 -33.96 -20.18
N PHE A 61 -14.87 -33.14 -19.56
CA PHE A 61 -14.95 -33.04 -18.11
C PHE A 61 -15.37 -34.37 -17.45
N LYS A 62 -16.42 -35.03 -17.97
CA LYS A 62 -16.90 -36.32 -17.44
C LYS A 62 -15.80 -37.37 -17.44
N SER A 63 -15.04 -37.46 -18.53
CA SER A 63 -13.89 -38.37 -18.63
C SER A 63 -12.80 -38.06 -17.58
N ALA A 64 -12.48 -36.78 -17.37
CA ALA A 64 -11.54 -36.38 -16.33
C ALA A 64 -12.06 -36.67 -14.92
N TYR A 65 -13.35 -36.44 -14.67
CA TYR A 65 -14.01 -36.73 -13.39
C TYR A 65 -14.04 -38.23 -13.08
N GLU A 66 -14.39 -39.07 -14.05
CA GLU A 66 -14.37 -40.54 -13.93
C GLU A 66 -12.96 -41.08 -13.67
N SER A 67 -11.95 -40.49 -14.33
CA SER A 67 -10.54 -40.82 -14.08
C SER A 67 -10.14 -40.51 -12.62
N ARG A 68 -10.61 -39.38 -12.06
CA ARG A 68 -10.37 -39.03 -10.66
C ARG A 68 -11.15 -39.91 -9.68
N LEU A 69 -12.38 -40.31 -10.01
CA LEU A 69 -13.14 -41.29 -9.22
C LEU A 69 -12.46 -42.66 -9.17
N THR A 70 -11.80 -43.03 -10.27
CA THR A 70 -11.00 -44.26 -10.32
C THR A 70 -9.79 -44.17 -9.40
N LEU A 71 -9.03 -43.06 -9.48
CA LEU A 71 -7.90 -42.82 -8.58
C LEU A 71 -8.31 -42.74 -7.12
N ARG A 72 -9.47 -42.15 -6.81
CA ARG A 72 -10.05 -42.11 -5.47
C ARG A 72 -10.24 -43.51 -4.90
N ALA A 73 -10.92 -44.38 -5.65
CA ALA A 73 -11.17 -45.75 -5.22
C ALA A 73 -9.85 -46.51 -5.04
N LEU A 74 -8.98 -46.50 -6.05
CA LEU A 74 -7.73 -47.26 -6.02
C LEU A 74 -6.78 -46.81 -4.91
N THR A 75 -6.61 -45.49 -4.72
CA THR A 75 -5.71 -44.92 -3.71
C THR A 75 -6.16 -45.29 -2.30
N CYS A 76 -7.46 -45.18 -2.01
CA CYS A 76 -7.97 -45.39 -0.65
C CYS A 76 -8.21 -46.86 -0.29
N THR A 77 -8.07 -47.78 -1.25
CA THR A 77 -8.22 -49.22 -1.01
C THR A 77 -6.91 -49.99 -1.22
N GLN A 78 -5.75 -49.33 -1.36
CA GLN A 78 -4.47 -50.03 -1.61
C GLN A 78 -4.14 -51.08 -0.55
N ALA A 79 -4.50 -50.83 0.71
CA ALA A 79 -4.25 -51.73 1.83
C ALA A 79 -5.37 -52.78 2.07
N THR A 80 -6.46 -52.74 1.28
CA THR A 80 -7.64 -53.58 1.48
C THR A 80 -7.94 -54.34 0.19
N PRO A 81 -7.64 -55.65 0.11
CA PRO A 81 -7.94 -56.43 -1.08
C PRO A 81 -9.45 -56.52 -1.26
N ILE A 82 -9.94 -55.99 -2.39
CA ILE A 82 -11.35 -56.09 -2.77
C ILE A 82 -11.49 -57.16 -3.83
N GLY A 83 -12.15 -58.25 -3.47
CA GLY A 83 -12.41 -59.38 -4.34
C GLY A 83 -13.44 -59.04 -5.42
N ARG A 84 -13.33 -59.70 -6.57
CA ARG A 84 -14.33 -59.60 -7.65
C ARG A 84 -15.75 -59.92 -7.17
N PHE A 85 -15.89 -60.80 -6.19
CA PHE A 85 -17.16 -61.28 -5.65
C PHE A 85 -17.64 -60.53 -4.40
N ASP A 86 -16.88 -59.56 -3.89
CA ASP A 86 -17.34 -58.75 -2.77
C ASP A 86 -18.56 -57.93 -3.22
N SER A 87 -19.64 -57.98 -2.44
CA SER A 87 -20.81 -57.13 -2.69
C SER A 87 -20.55 -55.71 -2.22
N VAL A 88 -21.34 -54.74 -2.68
CA VAL A 88 -21.30 -53.37 -2.17
C VAL A 88 -21.47 -53.34 -0.64
N ASN A 89 -22.30 -54.21 -0.08
CA ASN A 89 -22.54 -54.31 1.36
C ASN A 89 -21.36 -54.92 2.14
N ASP A 90 -20.57 -55.81 1.51
CA ASP A 90 -19.36 -56.34 2.13
C ASP A 90 -18.27 -55.28 2.16
N ILE A 91 -18.09 -54.55 1.05
CA ILE A 91 -17.14 -53.44 0.95
C ILE A 91 -17.47 -52.35 1.98
N LYS A 92 -18.76 -52.05 2.22
CA LYS A 92 -19.17 -51.10 3.26
C LYS A 92 -18.64 -51.43 4.66
N LYS A 93 -18.43 -52.72 4.96
CA LYS A 93 -17.95 -53.22 6.25
C LYS A 93 -16.43 -53.28 6.33
N GLN A 94 -15.72 -53.16 5.21
CA GLN A 94 -14.26 -53.18 5.18
C GLN A 94 -13.66 -51.92 5.80
N ALA A 95 -12.46 -52.05 6.35
CA ALA A 95 -11.71 -50.97 7.00
C ALA A 95 -11.00 -50.07 5.98
N ILE A 96 -11.78 -49.37 5.15
CA ILE A 96 -11.27 -48.40 4.18
C ILE A 96 -11.02 -47.05 4.85
N ASP A 97 -9.89 -46.44 4.52
CA ASP A 97 -9.45 -45.16 5.08
C ASP A 97 -10.42 -44.03 4.71
N ARG A 98 -11.14 -43.51 5.70
CA ARG A 98 -12.13 -42.45 5.55
C ARG A 98 -11.51 -41.08 5.31
N ASP A 99 -10.33 -40.86 5.88
CA ASP A 99 -9.61 -39.59 5.73
C ASP A 99 -9.03 -39.50 4.32
N CYS A 100 -8.51 -40.61 3.78
CA CYS A 100 -8.14 -40.70 2.37
C CYS A 100 -9.32 -40.35 1.44
N LEU A 101 -10.51 -40.96 1.66
CA LEU A 101 -11.69 -40.69 0.82
C LEU A 101 -12.09 -39.21 0.88
N LYS A 102 -11.99 -38.59 2.06
CA LYS A 102 -12.27 -37.17 2.26
C LYS A 102 -11.28 -36.28 1.51
N GLU A 103 -9.99 -36.59 1.55
CA GLU A 103 -8.95 -35.86 0.80
C GLU A 103 -9.16 -35.98 -0.72
N GLN A 104 -9.49 -37.18 -1.21
CA GLN A 104 -9.82 -37.38 -2.62
C GLN A 104 -11.09 -36.64 -3.03
N ASP A 105 -12.10 -36.57 -2.15
CA ASP A 105 -13.29 -35.75 -2.40
C ASP A 105 -12.96 -34.25 -2.43
N ASP A 106 -12.00 -33.76 -1.63
CA ASP A 106 -11.52 -32.37 -1.72
C ASP A 106 -10.85 -32.11 -3.09
N GLN A 107 -10.15 -33.08 -3.66
CA GLN A 107 -9.60 -32.97 -5.02
C GLN A 107 -10.70 -32.92 -6.09
N LEU A 108 -11.77 -33.71 -5.94
CA LEU A 108 -12.94 -33.67 -6.83
C LEU A 108 -13.65 -32.31 -6.74
N LEU A 109 -13.85 -31.78 -5.53
CA LEU A 109 -14.41 -30.44 -5.33
C LEU A 109 -13.55 -29.36 -5.97
N ALA A 110 -12.22 -29.46 -5.88
CA ALA A 110 -11.33 -28.52 -6.53
C ALA A 110 -11.47 -28.57 -8.06
N LEU A 111 -11.51 -29.76 -8.66
CA LEU A 111 -11.72 -29.93 -10.11
C LEU A 111 -13.06 -29.31 -10.57
N ILE A 112 -14.14 -29.59 -9.85
CA ILE A 112 -15.48 -29.06 -10.16
C ILE A 112 -15.49 -27.53 -9.98
N GLY A 113 -14.98 -27.01 -8.87
CA GLY A 113 -14.96 -25.59 -8.56
C GLY A 113 -14.16 -24.78 -9.57
N ILE A 114 -12.98 -25.26 -9.97
CA ILE A 114 -12.16 -24.67 -11.04
C ILE A 114 -12.99 -24.56 -12.33
N LYS A 115 -13.73 -25.61 -12.70
CA LYS A 115 -14.56 -25.61 -13.91
C LYS A 115 -15.73 -24.62 -13.81
N ILE A 116 -16.44 -24.59 -12.68
CA ILE A 116 -17.56 -23.65 -12.46
C ILE A 116 -17.09 -22.20 -12.58
N VAL A 117 -15.96 -21.85 -11.94
CA VAL A 117 -15.39 -20.49 -12.04
C VAL A 117 -15.06 -20.14 -13.49
N GLY A 118 -14.46 -21.06 -14.26
CA GLY A 118 -14.18 -20.87 -15.68
C GLY A 118 -15.43 -20.65 -16.54
N LEU A 119 -16.49 -21.39 -16.28
CA LEU A 119 -17.79 -21.22 -16.96
C LEU A 119 -18.39 -19.85 -16.64
N ARG A 120 -18.40 -19.45 -15.36
CA ARG A 120 -18.86 -18.13 -14.93
C ARG A 120 -18.03 -16.98 -15.53
N LEU A 121 -16.72 -17.19 -15.71
CA LEU A 121 -15.83 -16.19 -16.30
C LEU A 121 -16.07 -16.03 -17.81
N ALA A 122 -16.46 -17.09 -18.52
CA ALA A 122 -16.77 -17.05 -19.94
C ALA A 122 -18.19 -16.54 -20.28
N GLN A 123 -19.07 -16.43 -19.27
CA GLN A 123 -20.40 -15.84 -19.48
C GLN A 123 -20.31 -14.34 -19.80
N PRO A 124 -21.31 -13.78 -20.52
CA PRO A 124 -21.41 -12.34 -20.76
C PRO A 124 -21.42 -11.52 -19.46
N PRO A 125 -21.09 -10.22 -19.51
CA PRO A 125 -21.17 -9.33 -18.34
C PRO A 125 -22.46 -9.51 -17.53
N LEU A 126 -22.35 -9.60 -16.20
CA LEU A 126 -23.50 -9.75 -15.30
C LEU A 126 -24.50 -8.60 -15.46
N ARG A 127 -23.96 -7.39 -15.61
CA ARG A 127 -24.69 -6.20 -16.05
C ARG A 127 -23.89 -5.53 -17.16
N PRO A 128 -24.55 -5.01 -18.21
CA PRO A 128 -23.87 -4.28 -19.27
C PRO A 128 -23.00 -3.16 -18.71
N LEU A 129 -21.84 -2.94 -19.33
CA LEU A 129 -21.04 -1.76 -19.03
C LEU A 129 -21.76 -0.53 -19.60
N VAL A 130 -22.08 0.44 -18.74
CA VAL A 130 -22.79 1.68 -19.11
C VAL A 130 -21.95 2.90 -18.79
N LYS A 131 -22.27 4.07 -19.35
CA LYS A 131 -21.70 5.33 -18.85
C LYS A 131 -22.26 5.63 -17.45
N LEU A 132 -21.45 6.15 -16.53
CA LEU A 132 -21.89 6.41 -15.15
C LEU A 132 -22.69 7.71 -15.04
N GLY A 133 -22.37 8.71 -15.85
CA GLY A 133 -23.02 10.01 -15.84
C GLY A 133 -22.70 10.82 -14.58
N PRO A 134 -23.60 11.74 -14.18
CA PRO A 134 -23.41 12.57 -12.99
C PRO A 134 -23.35 11.72 -11.70
N PRO A 135 -22.77 12.27 -10.61
CA PRO A 135 -22.56 11.51 -9.38
C PRO A 135 -23.88 11.00 -8.81
N THR A 136 -24.01 9.67 -8.71
CA THR A 136 -25.18 8.99 -8.16
C THR A 136 -24.84 8.35 -6.83
N VAL A 137 -25.74 8.49 -5.85
CA VAL A 137 -25.57 7.91 -4.51
C VAL A 137 -26.07 6.48 -4.47
N ILE A 138 -25.20 5.59 -4.05
CA ILE A 138 -25.49 4.22 -3.65
C ILE A 138 -25.52 4.20 -2.13
N HIS A 139 -26.64 3.79 -1.57
CA HIS A 139 -26.78 3.57 -0.14
C HIS A 139 -26.20 2.21 0.24
N GLY A 140 -25.50 2.15 1.37
CA GLY A 140 -25.06 0.87 1.94
C GLY A 140 -26.23 -0.07 2.22
N THR A 141 -25.93 -1.33 2.47
CA THR A 141 -26.95 -2.26 2.95
C THR A 141 -27.54 -1.79 4.27
N GLU A 142 -28.81 -2.14 4.52
CA GLU A 142 -29.56 -1.78 5.72
C GLU A 142 -28.70 -1.98 6.99
N ASN A 143 -28.20 -0.86 7.53
CA ASN A 143 -27.42 -0.75 8.76
C ASN A 143 -25.91 -1.13 8.71
N ALA A 144 -25.32 -1.29 7.52
CA ALA A 144 -23.88 -1.51 7.39
C ALA A 144 -23.13 -0.24 6.92
N GLU A 145 -22.08 0.12 7.64
CA GLU A 145 -21.11 1.10 7.14
C GLU A 145 -20.29 0.49 6.02
N ILE A 146 -20.14 1.21 4.91
CA ILE A 146 -19.32 0.76 3.80
C ILE A 146 -17.86 0.98 4.18
N TYR A 147 -17.05 -0.08 4.11
CA TYR A 147 -15.62 -0.02 4.34
C TYR A 147 -14.84 0.28 3.06
N THR A 148 -15.16 -0.42 1.96
CA THR A 148 -14.45 -0.34 0.67
C THR A 148 -15.33 -0.92 -0.45
N GLY A 149 -14.95 -0.73 -1.72
CA GLY A 149 -15.58 -1.38 -2.85
C GLY A 149 -14.62 -1.66 -4.00
N LYS A 150 -15.00 -2.59 -4.89
CA LYS A 150 -14.30 -2.90 -6.15
C LYS A 150 -15.30 -3.01 -7.30
N SER A 151 -15.00 -2.37 -8.43
CA SER A 151 -15.83 -2.41 -9.64
C SER A 151 -15.33 -3.45 -10.63
N ALA A 152 -16.23 -4.12 -11.33
CA ALA A 152 -15.88 -4.87 -12.52
C ALA A 152 -15.41 -3.91 -13.63
N SER A 153 -14.38 -4.29 -14.38
CA SER A 153 -13.81 -3.46 -15.45
C SER A 153 -14.60 -3.53 -16.76
N GLN A 154 -15.37 -4.61 -16.98
CA GLN A 154 -16.18 -4.85 -18.19
C GLN A 154 -17.67 -5.06 -17.87
N ALA A 155 -18.13 -4.71 -16.67
CA ALA A 155 -19.53 -4.83 -16.28
C ALA A 155 -19.99 -3.66 -15.40
N GLY A 156 -21.30 -3.38 -15.43
CA GLY A 156 -21.97 -2.40 -14.56
C GLY A 156 -22.17 -2.93 -13.13
N VAL A 157 -21.14 -3.51 -12.51
CA VAL A 157 -21.22 -4.16 -11.19
C VAL A 157 -20.13 -3.65 -10.27
N VAL A 158 -20.50 -3.36 -9.02
CA VAL A 158 -19.58 -3.11 -7.92
C VAL A 158 -19.88 -4.08 -6.77
N VAL A 159 -18.85 -4.55 -6.10
CA VAL A 159 -18.98 -5.25 -4.81
C VAL A 159 -18.54 -4.29 -3.72
N LEU A 160 -19.44 -4.05 -2.75
CA LEU A 160 -19.20 -3.24 -1.57
C LEU A 160 -18.94 -4.17 -0.39
N ARG A 161 -17.91 -3.87 0.41
CA ARG A 161 -17.60 -4.55 1.68
C ARG A 161 -17.94 -3.63 2.83
N GLY A 162 -18.66 -4.12 3.82
CA GLY A 162 -18.96 -3.41 5.06
C GLY A 162 -17.88 -3.55 6.14
N THR A 163 -18.09 -2.92 7.30
CA THR A 163 -17.15 -2.97 8.43
C THR A 163 -17.18 -4.29 9.20
N ARG A 164 -18.21 -5.11 9.03
CA ARG A 164 -18.38 -6.43 9.66
C ARG A 164 -18.03 -7.58 8.71
N SER A 165 -17.29 -7.29 7.64
CA SER A 165 -16.92 -8.24 6.58
C SER A 165 -18.11 -8.85 5.84
N GLU A 166 -19.25 -8.15 5.81
CA GLU A 166 -20.36 -8.39 4.91
C GLU A 166 -20.03 -7.86 3.50
N PHE A 167 -20.49 -8.55 2.47
CA PHE A 167 -20.28 -8.15 1.08
C PHE A 167 -21.63 -8.02 0.37
N THR A 168 -21.74 -7.06 -0.55
CA THR A 168 -22.96 -6.86 -1.34
C THR A 168 -22.60 -6.51 -2.77
N SER A 169 -23.22 -7.25 -3.70
CA SER A 169 -23.14 -7.01 -5.13
C SER A 169 -24.21 -6.00 -5.53
N VAL A 170 -23.81 -4.94 -6.23
CA VAL A 170 -24.67 -3.79 -6.59
C VAL A 170 -24.45 -3.42 -8.05
N GLU A 171 -25.54 -3.08 -8.73
CA GLU A 171 -25.53 -2.54 -10.09
C GLU A 171 -25.17 -1.04 -10.08
N ILE A 172 -24.30 -0.62 -10.99
CA ILE A 172 -23.90 0.79 -11.14
C ILE A 172 -24.28 1.34 -12.52
N PRO A 173 -24.79 2.59 -12.61
CA PRO A 173 -24.89 3.58 -11.52
C PRO A 173 -26.17 3.48 -10.67
N SER A 174 -27.11 2.58 -10.99
CA SER A 174 -28.46 2.58 -10.38
C SER A 174 -28.48 2.36 -8.86
N GLY A 175 -27.43 1.77 -8.29
CA GLY A 175 -27.37 1.40 -6.88
C GLY A 175 -28.28 0.21 -6.53
N LYS A 176 -28.89 -0.45 -7.53
CA LYS A 176 -29.79 -1.57 -7.31
C LYS A 176 -28.99 -2.77 -6.78
N LYS A 177 -29.37 -3.28 -5.61
CA LYS A 177 -28.81 -4.51 -5.05
C LYS A 177 -29.04 -5.68 -6.00
N ILE A 178 -27.96 -6.41 -6.32
CA ILE A 178 -27.99 -7.66 -7.08
C ILE A 178 -28.12 -8.83 -6.10
N ALA A 179 -27.20 -8.94 -5.15
CA ALA A 179 -27.16 -10.02 -4.17
C ALA A 179 -26.53 -9.59 -2.85
N SER A 180 -26.99 -10.16 -1.74
CA SER A 180 -26.23 -10.22 -0.49
C SER A 180 -25.26 -11.38 -0.58
N LEU A 181 -23.99 -11.11 -0.33
CA LEU A 181 -22.95 -12.13 -0.37
C LEU A 181 -22.62 -12.59 1.07
N PRO A 182 -22.01 -13.78 1.25
CA PRO A 182 -21.68 -14.29 2.57
C PRO A 182 -20.81 -13.34 3.39
N THR A 183 -21.10 -13.23 4.69
CA THR A 183 -20.21 -12.56 5.65
C THR A 183 -19.03 -13.48 5.95
N ILE A 184 -17.81 -12.99 5.73
CA ILE A 184 -16.58 -13.77 5.90
C ILE A 184 -15.66 -13.01 6.85
N PRO A 185 -15.73 -13.27 8.16
CA PRO A 185 -14.93 -12.56 9.16
C PRO A 185 -13.42 -12.61 8.88
N GLU A 186 -12.95 -13.73 8.32
CA GLU A 186 -11.55 -14.00 7.99
C GLU A 186 -11.08 -13.38 6.66
N ALA A 187 -11.96 -12.63 5.98
CA ALA A 187 -11.64 -12.00 4.70
C ALA A 187 -10.58 -10.91 4.89
N SER A 188 -9.59 -10.90 3.99
CA SER A 188 -8.63 -9.79 3.91
C SER A 188 -9.36 -8.47 3.64
N HIS A 189 -8.87 -7.40 4.28
CA HIS A 189 -9.44 -6.06 4.16
C HIS A 189 -9.28 -5.48 2.74
N THR A 190 -8.21 -5.85 2.04
CA THR A 190 -7.82 -5.26 0.76
C THR A 190 -7.73 -6.28 -0.37
N ASN A 191 -7.55 -7.56 -0.06
CA ASN A 191 -7.23 -8.59 -1.05
C ASN A 191 -8.48 -9.33 -1.51
N TYR A 192 -9.37 -8.61 -2.17
CA TYR A 192 -10.45 -9.20 -2.95
C TYR A 192 -10.52 -8.58 -4.34
N ALA A 193 -10.95 -9.38 -5.31
CA ALA A 193 -10.99 -9.00 -6.72
C ALA A 193 -12.29 -9.49 -7.36
N ILE A 194 -12.86 -8.66 -8.21
CA ILE A 194 -14.04 -9.00 -9.01
C ILE A 194 -13.58 -9.32 -10.44
N SER A 195 -14.17 -10.36 -11.04
CA SER A 195 -13.89 -10.70 -12.43
C SER A 195 -14.29 -9.56 -13.38
N PRO A 196 -13.64 -9.42 -14.54
CA PRO A 196 -13.95 -8.35 -15.49
C PRO A 196 -15.43 -8.29 -15.89
N ASN A 197 -16.07 -9.45 -16.07
CA ASN A 197 -17.50 -9.58 -16.39
C ASN A 197 -18.44 -9.41 -15.17
N GLY A 198 -17.90 -9.18 -13.97
CA GLY A 198 -18.66 -8.93 -12.74
C GLY A 198 -19.32 -10.15 -12.10
N ARG A 199 -19.17 -11.36 -12.66
CA ARG A 199 -19.87 -12.57 -12.19
C ARG A 199 -19.22 -13.28 -11.01
N VAL A 200 -17.91 -13.15 -10.85
CA VAL A 200 -17.16 -13.88 -9.81
C VAL A 200 -16.44 -12.90 -8.91
N LEU A 201 -16.53 -13.12 -7.60
CA LEU A 201 -15.74 -12.45 -6.59
C LEU A 201 -14.76 -13.43 -5.97
N ALA A 202 -13.47 -13.09 -5.99
CA ALA A 202 -12.41 -13.83 -5.32
C ALA A 202 -12.00 -13.06 -4.06
N ILE A 203 -12.00 -13.74 -2.91
CA ILE A 203 -11.69 -13.16 -1.59
C ILE A 203 -10.58 -13.97 -0.94
N ALA A 204 -9.48 -13.32 -0.58
CA ALA A 204 -8.45 -13.96 0.23
C ALA A 204 -8.97 -14.17 1.66
N VAL A 205 -8.90 -15.41 2.16
CA VAL A 205 -9.37 -15.84 3.48
C VAL A 205 -8.17 -16.34 4.28
N ASN A 206 -8.03 -15.87 5.53
CA ASN A 206 -6.90 -16.21 6.40
C ASN A 206 -5.51 -15.93 5.79
N ASN A 207 -5.43 -15.06 4.77
CA ASN A 207 -4.23 -14.83 3.94
C ASN A 207 -3.60 -16.09 3.34
N ARG A 208 -4.32 -17.23 3.36
CA ARG A 208 -3.82 -18.54 2.94
C ARG A 208 -4.60 -19.12 1.78
N ASP A 209 -5.91 -18.95 1.80
CA ASP A 209 -6.84 -19.55 0.85
C ASP A 209 -7.58 -18.46 0.07
N LEU A 210 -8.10 -18.83 -1.10
CA LEU A 210 -8.85 -17.93 -1.98
C LEU A 210 -10.25 -18.50 -2.21
N ARG A 211 -11.28 -17.79 -1.75
CA ARG A 211 -12.68 -18.18 -1.91
C ARG A 211 -13.30 -17.47 -3.09
N PHE A 212 -13.97 -18.22 -3.96
CA PHE A 212 -14.68 -17.73 -5.13
C PHE A 212 -16.19 -17.80 -4.89
N ILE A 213 -16.89 -16.70 -5.15
CA ILE A 213 -18.31 -16.53 -4.89
C ILE A 213 -18.98 -16.02 -6.17
N ASP A 214 -20.20 -16.51 -6.42
CA ASP A 214 -21.07 -16.01 -7.46
C ASP A 214 -21.67 -14.65 -7.05
N ASN A 215 -21.38 -13.60 -7.80
CA ASN A 215 -21.89 -12.25 -7.51
C ASN A 215 -23.38 -12.08 -7.82
N GLU A 216 -23.98 -13.00 -8.56
CA GLU A 216 -25.40 -12.99 -8.89
C GLU A 216 -26.26 -13.63 -7.80
N THR A 217 -25.76 -14.70 -7.18
CA THR A 217 -26.54 -15.51 -6.22
C THR A 217 -25.99 -15.49 -4.80
N GLY A 218 -24.72 -15.13 -4.60
CA GLY A 218 -24.01 -15.25 -3.32
C GLY A 218 -23.53 -16.68 -3.01
N GLN A 219 -23.66 -17.62 -3.94
CA GLN A 219 -23.25 -19.01 -3.74
C GLN A 219 -21.71 -19.15 -3.75
N ASP A 220 -21.18 -19.96 -2.84
CA ASP A 220 -19.78 -20.40 -2.87
C ASP A 220 -19.53 -21.30 -4.09
N LEU A 221 -18.61 -20.88 -4.96
CA LEU A 221 -18.23 -21.59 -6.17
C LEU A 221 -17.05 -22.53 -5.92
N TRP A 222 -16.03 -22.03 -5.21
CA TRP A 222 -14.79 -22.77 -5.00
C TRP A 222 -13.97 -22.18 -3.84
N LEU A 223 -13.34 -23.04 -3.04
CA LEU A 223 -12.31 -22.68 -2.08
C LEU A 223 -10.96 -23.25 -2.54
N ALA A 224 -10.11 -22.38 -3.09
CA ALA A 224 -8.75 -22.74 -3.46
C ALA A 224 -7.85 -22.68 -2.23
N ARG A 225 -7.43 -23.86 -1.75
CA ARG A 225 -6.52 -23.97 -0.60
C ARG A 225 -5.08 -23.64 -1.00
N ASP A 226 -4.35 -23.04 -0.07
CA ASP A 226 -2.94 -22.65 -0.25
C ASP A 226 -2.70 -21.68 -1.41
N VAL A 227 -3.70 -20.86 -1.72
CA VAL A 227 -3.66 -19.80 -2.71
C VAL A 227 -4.03 -18.48 -2.02
N GLY A 228 -3.12 -17.52 -1.99
CA GLY A 228 -3.26 -16.32 -1.15
C GLY A 228 -4.01 -15.18 -1.83
N GLN A 229 -3.33 -14.52 -2.77
CA GLN A 229 -3.80 -13.33 -3.45
C GLN A 229 -4.05 -13.62 -4.93
N LEU A 230 -5.11 -13.01 -5.50
CA LEU A 230 -5.30 -12.94 -6.95
C LEU A 230 -4.54 -11.73 -7.51
N TYR A 231 -3.67 -11.97 -8.50
CA TYR A 231 -2.95 -10.91 -9.21
C TYR A 231 -3.71 -10.43 -10.44
N ALA A 232 -4.18 -11.35 -11.29
CA ALA A 232 -4.88 -11.02 -12.53
C ALA A 232 -5.94 -12.05 -12.92
N TRP A 233 -7.01 -11.56 -13.55
CA TRP A 233 -8.00 -12.36 -14.25
C TRP A 233 -7.63 -12.45 -15.73
N LEU A 234 -7.60 -13.63 -16.32
CA LEU A 234 -7.33 -13.81 -17.76
C LEU A 234 -8.59 -14.39 -18.44
N PRO A 235 -9.68 -13.60 -18.60
CA PRO A 235 -10.97 -14.15 -19.02
C PRO A 235 -10.93 -14.81 -20.40
N GLU A 236 -10.16 -14.26 -21.33
CA GLU A 236 -10.03 -14.77 -22.70
C GLU A 236 -9.18 -16.04 -22.76
N MET A 237 -8.34 -16.22 -21.75
CA MET A 237 -7.66 -17.48 -21.50
C MET A 237 -8.44 -18.38 -20.56
N GLN A 238 -9.60 -18.00 -20.03
CA GLN A 238 -10.27 -18.72 -18.92
C GLN A 238 -9.28 -19.16 -17.84
N ALA A 239 -8.46 -18.23 -17.35
CA ALA A 239 -7.42 -18.51 -16.36
C ALA A 239 -7.29 -17.38 -15.33
N ILE A 240 -6.53 -17.63 -14.27
CA ILE A 240 -6.13 -16.63 -13.27
C ILE A 240 -4.66 -16.78 -12.91
N LEU A 241 -4.08 -15.66 -12.49
CA LEU A 241 -2.76 -15.60 -11.84
C LEU A 241 -2.95 -15.36 -10.36
N VAL A 242 -2.35 -16.21 -9.54
CA VAL A 242 -2.49 -16.18 -8.08
C VAL A 242 -1.16 -16.40 -7.38
N GLN A 243 -1.07 -15.99 -6.13
CA GLN A 243 0.05 -16.29 -5.24
C GLN A 243 -0.09 -17.70 -4.68
N ASP A 244 0.95 -18.52 -4.82
CA ASP A 244 1.06 -19.83 -4.19
C ASP A 244 1.62 -19.71 -2.76
N ASN A 245 0.89 -20.21 -1.78
CA ASN A 245 1.31 -20.18 -0.38
C ASN A 245 1.97 -21.48 0.10
N LYS A 246 2.06 -22.52 -0.75
CA LYS A 246 2.69 -23.79 -0.38
C LYS A 246 4.17 -23.65 -0.04
N SER A 247 4.83 -22.63 -0.60
CA SER A 247 6.27 -22.37 -0.43
C SER A 247 6.62 -21.55 0.83
N GLY A 248 5.65 -21.30 1.71
CA GLY A 248 5.82 -20.53 2.95
C GLY A 248 5.75 -19.01 2.77
N PRO A 249 5.62 -18.25 3.88
CA PRO A 249 5.50 -16.79 3.86
C PRO A 249 6.83 -16.16 3.44
N GLY A 250 6.94 -15.78 2.16
CA GLY A 250 8.11 -15.05 1.62
C GLY A 250 8.66 -15.58 0.30
N ASN A 251 8.26 -16.79 -0.13
CA ASN A 251 8.69 -17.40 -1.39
C ASN A 251 7.50 -17.83 -2.26
N GLY A 252 6.34 -17.20 -2.08
CA GLY A 252 5.14 -17.54 -2.85
C GLY A 252 5.32 -17.18 -4.31
N GLY A 253 5.61 -18.18 -5.14
CA GLY A 253 5.63 -18.02 -6.58
C GLY A 253 4.24 -17.65 -7.11
N VAL A 254 4.21 -17.16 -8.34
CA VAL A 254 2.94 -16.99 -9.05
C VAL A 254 2.56 -18.34 -9.66
N VAL A 255 1.31 -18.75 -9.51
CA VAL A 255 0.73 -19.93 -10.15
C VAL A 255 -0.35 -19.49 -11.11
N LEU A 256 -0.37 -20.12 -12.29
CA LEU A 256 -1.45 -20.02 -13.25
C LEU A 256 -2.43 -21.17 -13.01
N ILE A 257 -3.71 -20.83 -12.86
CA ILE A 257 -4.80 -21.80 -12.81
C ILE A 257 -5.59 -21.69 -14.10
N ASP A 258 -5.59 -22.76 -14.89
CA ASP A 258 -6.31 -22.87 -16.15
C ASP A 258 -7.68 -23.50 -15.87
N PHE A 259 -8.75 -22.69 -15.94
CA PHE A 259 -10.10 -23.17 -15.68
C PHE A 259 -10.67 -24.03 -16.83
N LYS A 260 -10.09 -23.95 -18.03
CA LYS A 260 -10.53 -24.74 -19.17
C LYS A 260 -10.09 -26.19 -19.02
N THR A 261 -8.83 -26.40 -18.64
CA THR A 261 -8.22 -27.73 -18.49
C THR A 261 -8.36 -28.30 -17.07
N GLY A 262 -8.61 -27.46 -16.07
CA GLY A 262 -8.69 -27.91 -14.68
C GLY A 262 -7.31 -28.04 -13.99
N THR A 263 -6.26 -27.45 -14.55
CA THR A 263 -4.87 -27.65 -14.11
C THR A 263 -4.27 -26.37 -13.53
N SER A 264 -3.32 -26.51 -12.62
CA SER A 264 -2.46 -25.41 -12.16
C SER A 264 -1.00 -25.71 -12.46
N LYS A 265 -0.23 -24.66 -12.77
CA LYS A 265 1.22 -24.75 -12.99
C LYS A 265 1.94 -23.49 -12.52
N PRO A 266 3.24 -23.56 -12.17
CA PRO A 266 4.04 -22.37 -11.92
C PRO A 266 3.95 -21.39 -13.10
N TYR A 267 3.84 -20.11 -12.79
CA TYR A 267 3.83 -19.04 -13.78
C TYR A 267 5.25 -18.52 -13.96
N GLU A 268 5.93 -19.07 -14.95
CA GLU A 268 7.36 -18.84 -15.19
C GLU A 268 7.61 -17.48 -15.82
N VAL A 269 7.86 -16.48 -14.97
CA VAL A 269 8.38 -15.17 -15.37
C VAL A 269 9.68 -14.86 -14.59
N PRO A 270 10.67 -14.18 -15.20
CA PRO A 270 11.96 -13.91 -14.55
C PRO A 270 11.84 -13.08 -13.26
N LEU A 271 10.81 -12.23 -13.20
CA LEU A 271 10.55 -11.37 -12.05
C LEU A 271 10.26 -12.22 -10.81
N LYS A 272 10.74 -11.77 -9.65
CA LYS A 272 10.44 -12.38 -8.34
C LYS A 272 9.58 -11.44 -7.52
N ASN A 273 8.86 -11.98 -6.53
CA ASN A 273 8.12 -11.21 -5.53
C ASN A 273 7.08 -10.25 -6.13
N GLN A 274 6.33 -10.71 -7.12
CA GLN A 274 5.27 -9.95 -7.76
C GLN A 274 4.28 -9.43 -6.71
N SER A 275 3.91 -8.17 -6.82
CA SER A 275 2.92 -7.54 -5.91
C SER A 275 1.66 -7.09 -6.63
N TRP A 276 1.74 -6.87 -7.95
CA TRP A 276 0.61 -6.42 -8.75
C TRP A 276 0.66 -6.95 -10.18
N ALA A 277 -0.50 -6.97 -10.83
CA ALA A 277 -0.64 -7.14 -12.26
C ALA A 277 -1.69 -6.17 -12.80
N LEU A 278 -1.51 -5.69 -14.04
CA LEU A 278 -2.36 -4.70 -14.70
C LEU A 278 -2.59 -5.11 -16.16
N HIS A 279 -3.85 -5.16 -16.58
CA HIS A 279 -4.18 -5.35 -18.00
C HIS A 279 -3.90 -4.07 -18.79
N LEU A 280 -3.27 -4.21 -19.95
CA LEU A 280 -3.16 -3.12 -20.92
C LEU A 280 -4.31 -3.24 -21.92
N SER A 281 -5.05 -2.15 -22.14
CA SER A 281 -6.20 -2.15 -23.04
C SER A 281 -5.81 -2.51 -24.48
N SER A 282 -6.72 -3.21 -25.17
CA SER A 282 -6.72 -3.71 -26.56
C SER A 282 -6.21 -5.13 -26.83
N SER A 283 -5.34 -5.71 -25.98
CA SER A 283 -4.95 -7.12 -26.14
C SER A 283 -5.26 -7.91 -24.88
N PRO A 284 -6.32 -8.74 -24.88
CA PRO A 284 -6.76 -9.50 -23.71
C PRO A 284 -5.71 -10.43 -23.10
N SER A 285 -4.70 -10.76 -23.91
CA SER A 285 -3.56 -11.60 -23.54
C SER A 285 -2.43 -10.86 -22.82
N ARG A 286 -2.41 -9.52 -22.87
CA ARG A 286 -1.26 -8.73 -22.42
C ARG A 286 -1.50 -8.09 -21.06
N LEU A 287 -0.57 -8.32 -20.16
CA LEU A 287 -0.56 -7.70 -18.84
C LEU A 287 0.84 -7.25 -18.47
N LEU A 288 0.91 -6.20 -17.67
CA LEU A 288 2.10 -5.86 -16.91
C LEU A 288 2.05 -6.63 -15.59
N ILE A 289 3.15 -7.28 -15.23
CA ILE A 289 3.35 -7.89 -13.91
C ILE A 289 4.57 -7.27 -13.27
N GLY A 290 4.45 -6.86 -12.00
CA GLY A 290 5.45 -6.00 -11.39
C GLY A 290 5.64 -6.16 -9.90
N SER A 291 6.79 -5.63 -9.46
CA SER A 291 7.15 -5.46 -8.07
C SER A 291 8.06 -4.26 -7.90
N TYR A 292 7.65 -3.30 -7.07
CA TYR A 292 8.41 -2.08 -6.79
C TYR A 292 8.93 -1.41 -8.09
N LYS A 293 10.26 -1.44 -8.31
CA LYS A 293 10.92 -0.76 -9.43
C LYS A 293 10.99 -1.58 -10.72
N GLU A 294 10.60 -2.84 -10.70
CA GLU A 294 10.77 -3.76 -11.82
C GLU A 294 9.44 -4.35 -12.25
N PHE A 295 9.18 -4.38 -13.56
CA PHE A 295 7.98 -4.97 -14.11
C PHE A 295 8.19 -5.43 -15.54
N SER A 296 7.34 -6.34 -16.00
CA SER A 296 7.44 -6.96 -17.31
C SER A 296 6.09 -6.92 -18.02
N LEU A 297 6.10 -6.60 -19.31
CA LEU A 297 4.99 -6.87 -20.21
C LEU A 297 5.03 -8.33 -20.61
N ILE A 298 3.97 -9.05 -20.26
CA ILE A 298 3.80 -10.47 -20.55
C ILE A 298 2.66 -10.64 -21.54
N GLU A 299 2.85 -11.54 -22.50
CA GLU A 299 1.82 -12.00 -23.41
C GLU A 299 1.44 -13.44 -23.06
N ASN A 300 0.15 -13.66 -22.84
CA ASN A 300 -0.44 -14.96 -22.52
C ASN A 300 -1.11 -15.55 -23.76
N THR A 301 -0.72 -16.75 -24.14
CA THR A 301 -1.27 -17.44 -25.31
C THR A 301 -1.81 -18.81 -24.90
N ARG A 302 -2.95 -19.19 -25.46
CA ARG A 302 -3.51 -20.52 -25.26
C ARG A 302 -3.05 -21.45 -26.37
N THR A 303 -2.49 -22.58 -25.95
CA THR A 303 -2.11 -23.72 -26.79
C THR A 303 -2.98 -24.93 -26.45
N THR A 304 -2.77 -26.05 -27.14
CA THR A 304 -3.40 -27.34 -26.80
C THR A 304 -2.97 -27.87 -25.43
N GLU A 305 -1.78 -27.48 -24.95
CA GLU A 305 -1.21 -27.90 -23.66
C GLU A 305 -1.63 -26.99 -22.49
N GLY A 306 -2.38 -25.92 -22.77
CA GLY A 306 -2.83 -24.94 -21.78
C GLY A 306 -2.35 -23.53 -22.09
N VAL A 307 -2.31 -22.67 -21.07
CA VAL A 307 -1.89 -21.27 -21.21
C VAL A 307 -0.38 -21.14 -20.99
N ASN A 308 0.32 -20.48 -21.91
CA ASN A 308 1.74 -20.16 -21.82
C ASN A 308 1.94 -18.65 -21.72
N ALA A 309 3.00 -18.25 -21.03
CA ALA A 309 3.37 -16.85 -20.84
C ALA A 309 4.74 -16.59 -21.46
N SER A 310 4.86 -15.47 -22.17
CA SER A 310 6.14 -15.02 -22.73
C SER A 310 6.40 -13.57 -22.37
N VAL A 311 7.61 -13.27 -21.91
CA VAL A 311 8.05 -11.90 -21.64
C VAL A 311 8.24 -11.18 -22.97
N VAL A 312 7.47 -10.12 -23.19
CA VAL A 312 7.58 -9.25 -24.38
C VAL A 312 8.63 -8.16 -24.14
N LYS A 313 8.59 -7.53 -22.96
CA LYS A 313 9.47 -6.41 -22.62
C LYS A 313 9.64 -6.31 -21.11
N GLU A 314 10.87 -6.03 -20.68
CA GLU A 314 11.19 -5.75 -19.29
C GLU A 314 11.41 -4.24 -19.08
N PHE A 315 11.02 -3.78 -17.90
CA PHE A 315 11.08 -2.40 -17.47
C PHE A 315 11.69 -2.29 -16.08
N ARG A 316 12.48 -1.22 -15.90
CA ARG A 316 13.05 -0.86 -14.62
C ARG A 316 13.01 0.65 -14.44
N ILE A 317 12.47 1.07 -13.31
CA ILE A 317 12.42 2.46 -12.87
C ILE A 317 13.79 2.86 -12.33
N LYS A 318 14.39 3.90 -12.91
CA LYS A 318 15.72 4.38 -12.60
C LYS A 318 15.73 5.44 -11.50
N SER A 319 14.62 6.17 -11.31
CA SER A 319 14.55 7.24 -10.33
C SER A 319 14.99 6.78 -8.92
N PRO A 320 16.04 7.41 -8.33
CA PRO A 320 16.62 6.97 -7.07
C PRO A 320 15.69 7.24 -5.87
N SER A 321 14.93 8.34 -5.90
CA SER A 321 14.01 8.77 -4.83
C SER A 321 12.64 8.07 -4.87
N ALA A 322 12.32 7.35 -5.94
CA ALA A 322 11.02 6.72 -6.09
C ALA A 322 10.88 5.48 -5.19
N SER A 323 10.30 5.62 -4.00
CA SER A 323 9.77 4.49 -3.24
C SER A 323 8.48 4.01 -3.91
N VAL A 324 8.60 3.18 -4.95
CA VAL A 324 7.46 2.73 -5.75
C VAL A 324 6.53 1.86 -4.90
N SER A 325 5.26 2.23 -4.85
CA SER A 325 4.24 1.48 -4.12
C SER A 325 4.08 0.06 -4.69
N SER A 326 3.67 -0.88 -3.84
CA SER A 326 3.24 -2.22 -4.24
C SER A 326 1.80 -2.25 -4.77
N LEU A 327 1.09 -1.12 -4.72
CA LEU A 327 -0.26 -1.00 -5.28
C LEU A 327 -0.23 -1.10 -6.80
N THR A 328 -1.31 -1.65 -7.36
CA THR A 328 -1.48 -1.74 -8.82
C THR A 328 -1.49 -0.34 -9.44
N PRO A 329 -0.66 -0.08 -10.47
CA PRO A 329 -0.71 1.17 -11.21
C PRO A 329 -2.00 1.27 -12.05
N THR A 330 -2.30 2.48 -12.52
CA THR A 330 -3.38 2.72 -13.48
C THR A 330 -2.80 2.93 -14.88
N ALA A 331 -3.35 2.23 -15.88
CA ALA A 331 -3.02 2.47 -17.28
C ALA A 331 -3.57 3.81 -17.76
N MET A 332 -2.73 4.62 -18.38
CA MET A 332 -3.02 5.97 -18.88
C MET A 332 -2.58 6.11 -20.34
N LEU A 333 -2.99 7.19 -21.00
CA LEU A 333 -2.64 7.51 -22.38
C LEU A 333 -2.92 6.33 -23.32
N ASN A 334 -4.12 5.74 -23.23
CA ASN A 334 -4.55 4.57 -24.00
C ASN A 334 -3.66 3.33 -23.80
N GLY A 335 -3.08 3.18 -22.61
CA GLY A 335 -2.18 2.07 -22.29
C GLY A 335 -0.75 2.26 -22.78
N GLN A 336 -0.37 3.45 -23.25
CA GLN A 336 1.02 3.79 -23.57
C GLN A 336 1.84 4.16 -22.32
N ALA A 337 1.17 4.49 -21.22
CA ALA A 337 1.83 4.83 -19.97
C ALA A 337 1.11 4.19 -18.77
N ILE A 338 1.83 4.12 -17.66
CA ILE A 338 1.26 3.81 -16.35
C ILE A 338 1.51 4.96 -15.40
N VAL A 339 0.55 5.20 -14.50
CA VAL A 339 0.66 6.16 -13.41
C VAL A 339 0.51 5.42 -12.09
N PHE A 340 1.33 5.78 -11.11
CA PHE A 340 1.26 5.23 -9.76
C PHE A 340 1.80 6.21 -8.73
N VAL A 341 1.48 5.92 -7.47
CA VAL A 341 2.00 6.64 -6.31
C VAL A 341 3.37 6.06 -5.92
N THR A 342 4.33 6.94 -5.70
CA THR A 342 5.68 6.63 -5.21
C THR A 342 5.96 7.43 -3.93
N GLY A 343 6.01 6.75 -2.79
CA GLY A 343 6.04 7.41 -1.47
C GLY A 343 4.76 8.19 -1.20
N ARG A 344 4.76 9.48 -1.56
CA ARG A 344 3.61 10.40 -1.49
C ARG A 344 3.46 11.24 -2.76
N ASP A 345 4.21 10.90 -3.79
CA ASP A 345 4.33 11.62 -5.05
C ASP A 345 3.72 10.79 -6.19
N PHE A 346 3.39 11.41 -7.32
CA PHE A 346 2.94 10.68 -8.51
C PHE A 346 4.09 10.50 -9.49
N MET A 347 4.12 9.36 -10.17
CA MET A 347 5.02 9.12 -11.28
C MET A 347 4.26 8.58 -12.48
N LEU A 348 4.62 9.08 -13.66
CA LEU A 348 4.24 8.50 -14.95
C LEU A 348 5.46 7.80 -15.55
N PHE A 349 5.23 6.59 -16.05
CA PHE A 349 6.21 5.82 -16.80
C PHE A 349 5.65 5.51 -18.19
N ASN A 350 6.32 5.96 -19.23
CA ASN A 350 5.95 5.67 -20.61
C ASN A 350 6.48 4.27 -21.02
N LEU A 351 5.58 3.37 -21.43
CA LEU A 351 5.89 1.98 -21.77
C LEU A 351 6.58 1.85 -23.13
N GLU A 352 6.47 2.85 -24.01
CA GLU A 352 7.13 2.89 -25.30
C GLU A 352 8.53 3.50 -25.16
N THR A 353 8.61 4.77 -24.73
CA THR A 353 9.84 5.58 -24.67
C THR A 353 10.71 5.30 -23.45
N ARG A 354 10.15 4.68 -22.40
CA ARG A 354 10.79 4.49 -21.08
C ARG A 354 11.09 5.79 -20.34
N GLU A 355 10.46 6.89 -20.75
CA GLU A 355 10.57 8.15 -20.04
C GLU A 355 9.84 8.08 -18.69
N GLU A 356 10.50 8.62 -17.67
CA GLU A 356 9.99 8.74 -16.31
C GLU A 356 9.69 10.21 -16.03
N ARG A 357 8.48 10.50 -15.54
CA ARG A 357 8.10 11.84 -15.07
C ARG A 357 7.61 11.74 -13.64
N LEU A 358 8.41 12.25 -12.71
CA LEU A 358 8.08 12.34 -11.28
C LEU A 358 7.52 13.74 -10.97
N TRP A 359 6.41 13.79 -10.24
CA TRP A 359 5.84 15.03 -9.72
C TRP A 359 5.92 15.03 -8.20
N GLU A 360 6.63 15.98 -7.59
CA GLU A 360 6.76 16.15 -6.13
C GLU A 360 5.47 16.69 -5.49
N SER A 361 4.37 15.97 -5.68
CA SER A 361 3.01 16.40 -5.36
C SER A 361 2.62 16.25 -3.90
N HIS A 362 3.44 15.62 -3.04
CA HIS A 362 3.07 15.28 -1.65
C HIS A 362 2.64 16.46 -0.77
N GLU A 363 2.92 17.69 -1.19
CA GLU A 363 2.47 18.90 -0.49
C GLU A 363 1.03 19.31 -0.80
N VAL A 364 0.50 18.84 -1.93
CA VAL A 364 -0.81 19.24 -2.47
C VAL A 364 -1.73 18.04 -2.59
N ILE A 365 -1.23 16.90 -3.05
CA ILE A 365 -2.00 15.71 -3.42
C ILE A 365 -1.72 14.57 -2.42
N GLY A 366 -2.78 13.90 -1.98
CA GLY A 366 -2.73 12.66 -1.21
C GLY A 366 -2.70 11.41 -2.09
N ASN A 367 -2.70 10.24 -1.45
CA ASN A 367 -2.42 8.98 -2.12
C ASN A 367 -3.63 8.31 -2.78
N ASN A 368 -4.84 8.87 -2.63
CA ASN A 368 -6.06 8.28 -3.20
C ASN A 368 -6.33 8.89 -4.57
N TYR A 369 -6.53 8.03 -5.56
CA TYR A 369 -6.81 8.46 -6.93
C TYR A 369 -7.70 7.47 -7.67
N ALA A 370 -8.29 7.96 -8.77
CA ALA A 370 -9.05 7.16 -9.72
C ALA A 370 -8.83 7.68 -11.14
N LYS A 371 -8.93 6.80 -12.14
CA LYS A 371 -8.82 7.19 -13.55
C LYS A 371 -10.02 8.06 -13.95
N TRP A 372 -9.77 9.31 -14.31
CA TRP A 372 -10.84 10.24 -14.74
C TRP A 372 -10.98 10.32 -16.26
N SER A 373 -9.86 10.20 -16.98
CA SER A 373 -9.82 10.07 -18.43
C SER A 373 -8.50 9.40 -18.82
N GLU A 374 -8.20 9.31 -20.10
CA GLU A 374 -6.88 8.83 -20.55
C GLU A 374 -5.74 9.80 -20.25
N GLU A 375 -6.04 11.09 -20.05
CA GLU A 375 -5.04 12.14 -19.78
C GLU A 375 -5.14 12.71 -18.36
N SER A 376 -6.09 12.24 -17.54
CA SER A 376 -6.30 12.80 -16.21
C SER A 376 -6.74 11.78 -15.16
N ILE A 377 -6.33 12.01 -13.92
CA ILE A 377 -6.78 11.25 -12.75
C ILE A 377 -7.50 12.19 -11.78
N LEU A 378 -8.55 11.68 -11.12
CA LEU A 378 -9.15 12.33 -9.97
C LEU A 378 -8.30 12.01 -8.74
N VAL A 379 -7.92 13.01 -7.97
CA VAL A 379 -7.06 12.86 -6.79
C VAL A 379 -7.63 13.61 -5.59
N ASP A 380 -7.37 13.10 -4.39
CA ASP A 380 -7.68 13.84 -3.17
C ASP A 380 -6.50 14.76 -2.83
N GLY A 381 -6.72 16.07 -2.79
CA GLY A 381 -5.75 17.03 -2.28
C GLY A 381 -5.89 17.28 -0.78
N TYR A 382 -4.78 17.62 -0.13
CA TYR A 382 -4.81 18.08 1.25
C TYR A 382 -5.53 19.43 1.34
N GLY A 383 -6.61 19.49 2.13
CA GLY A 383 -7.35 20.71 2.40
C GLY A 383 -6.55 21.71 3.24
N GLN A 384 -7.22 22.66 3.89
CA GLN A 384 -6.51 23.58 4.79
C GLN A 384 -5.81 22.81 5.92
N PRO A 385 -4.57 23.19 6.30
CA PRO A 385 -3.87 22.58 7.42
C PRO A 385 -4.79 22.49 8.66
N ASN A 386 -4.79 21.33 9.33
CA ASN A 386 -5.55 21.06 10.56
C ASN A 386 -7.08 20.87 10.43
N THR A 387 -7.66 20.97 9.22
CA THR A 387 -9.10 20.70 9.06
C THR A 387 -9.43 19.21 8.88
N GLY A 388 -8.44 18.40 8.50
CA GLY A 388 -8.66 17.00 8.13
C GLY A 388 -9.53 16.81 6.88
N THR A 389 -9.91 17.90 6.21
CA THR A 389 -10.72 17.85 4.99
C THR A 389 -9.81 17.60 3.79
N THR A 390 -10.21 16.69 2.90
CA THR A 390 -9.61 16.54 1.58
C THR A 390 -10.45 17.30 0.58
N LYS A 391 -9.79 17.93 -0.41
CA LYS A 391 -10.47 18.56 -1.54
C LYS A 391 -10.10 17.79 -2.82
N PRO A 392 -11.06 17.26 -3.59
CA PRO A 392 -10.79 16.64 -4.88
C PRO A 392 -10.23 17.62 -5.91
N PHE A 393 -9.31 17.12 -6.73
CA PHE A 393 -8.80 17.77 -7.93
C PHE A 393 -8.79 16.80 -9.10
N ILE A 394 -8.94 17.32 -10.32
CA ILE A 394 -8.64 16.60 -11.54
C ILE A 394 -7.22 16.97 -11.94
N PHE A 395 -6.32 16.00 -11.88
CA PHE A 395 -4.92 16.15 -12.28
C PHE A 395 -4.74 15.69 -13.72
N ASN A 396 -4.40 16.61 -14.62
CA ASN A 396 -4.00 16.29 -15.98
C ASN A 396 -2.51 15.90 -15.99
N VAL A 397 -2.23 14.65 -16.37
CA VAL A 397 -0.88 14.08 -16.30
C VAL A 397 0.02 14.53 -17.45
N LYS A 398 -0.54 15.08 -18.52
CA LYS A 398 0.21 15.59 -19.67
C LYS A 398 0.69 17.01 -19.42
N ASP A 399 -0.24 17.86 -18.98
CA ASP A 399 0.01 19.28 -18.78
C ASP A 399 0.53 19.58 -17.36
N ALA A 400 0.47 18.60 -16.45
CA ALA A 400 0.79 18.75 -15.03
C ALA A 400 -0.01 19.88 -14.36
N THR A 401 -1.30 19.96 -14.66
CA THR A 401 -2.23 20.94 -14.10
C THR A 401 -3.26 20.28 -13.19
N LEU A 402 -3.69 20.99 -12.16
CA LEU A 402 -4.76 20.60 -11.26
C LEU A 402 -5.96 21.53 -11.45
N SER A 403 -7.13 20.94 -11.67
CA SER A 403 -8.40 21.67 -11.64
C SER A 403 -9.18 21.30 -10.37
N PRO A 404 -9.63 22.26 -9.55
CA PRO A 404 -10.48 21.94 -8.41
C PRO A 404 -11.81 21.35 -8.90
N VAL A 405 -12.34 20.36 -8.21
CA VAL A 405 -13.71 19.90 -8.50
C VAL A 405 -14.71 20.82 -7.79
N GLU A 406 -15.65 21.35 -8.56
CA GLU A 406 -16.66 22.32 -8.08
C GLU A 406 -17.95 21.64 -7.61
N THR A 407 -18.19 20.41 -8.04
CA THR A 407 -19.37 19.62 -7.67
C THR A 407 -19.32 19.20 -6.19
N ALA A 408 -20.34 19.56 -5.42
CA ALA A 408 -20.39 19.33 -3.97
C ALA A 408 -20.31 17.84 -3.59
N GLU A 409 -20.93 16.98 -4.40
CA GLU A 409 -20.92 15.52 -4.27
C GLU A 409 -19.51 14.95 -4.47
N GLY A 410 -18.72 15.57 -5.35
CA GLY A 410 -17.33 15.20 -5.58
C GLY A 410 -16.43 15.42 -4.35
N ASN A 411 -16.84 16.28 -3.42
CA ASN A 411 -16.06 16.62 -2.22
C ASN A 411 -16.25 15.65 -1.04
N GLN A 412 -17.12 14.64 -1.16
CA GLN A 412 -17.47 13.77 -0.05
C GLN A 412 -16.61 12.50 -0.02
N GLY A 413 -16.05 12.18 1.14
CA GLY A 413 -15.45 10.86 1.38
C GLY A 413 -14.07 10.63 0.78
N ILE A 414 -13.69 9.36 0.62
CA ILE A 414 -12.38 8.91 0.10
C ILE A 414 -12.54 8.32 -1.30
N ILE A 415 -11.63 8.64 -2.24
CA ILE A 415 -11.61 8.09 -3.60
C ILE A 415 -11.19 6.62 -3.62
N TYR A 416 -11.85 5.84 -4.47
CA TYR A 416 -11.46 4.51 -4.91
C TYR A 416 -11.46 4.42 -6.44
N GLU A 417 -10.49 3.69 -6.98
CA GLU A 417 -10.40 3.37 -8.40
C GLU A 417 -11.50 2.38 -8.83
N LEU A 418 -11.98 2.53 -10.07
CA LEU A 418 -12.90 1.59 -10.72
C LEU A 418 -12.18 0.50 -11.54
N ASN A 419 -11.04 0.00 -11.03
CA ASN A 419 -10.22 -1.04 -11.65
C ASN A 419 -9.91 -0.75 -13.14
N GLY A 420 -9.26 0.38 -13.41
CA GLY A 420 -8.90 0.82 -14.78
C GLY A 420 -10.04 1.42 -15.61
N ARG A 421 -11.30 1.33 -15.18
CA ARG A 421 -12.42 2.02 -15.81
C ARG A 421 -12.38 3.52 -15.50
N THR A 422 -12.71 4.33 -16.49
CA THR A 422 -12.93 5.77 -16.32
C THR A 422 -14.12 6.05 -15.39
N GLY A 423 -13.89 6.95 -14.44
CA GLY A 423 -14.87 7.40 -13.46
C GLY A 423 -14.30 7.33 -12.04
N PHE A 424 -15.16 7.52 -11.05
CA PHE A 424 -14.76 7.44 -9.65
C PHE A 424 -15.80 6.71 -8.83
N MET A 425 -15.32 6.19 -7.70
CA MET A 425 -16.15 5.83 -6.57
C MET A 425 -15.64 6.59 -5.36
N ARG A 426 -16.52 7.24 -4.62
CA ARG A 426 -16.17 7.92 -3.37
C ARG A 426 -17.02 7.40 -2.23
N ARG A 427 -16.43 7.20 -1.07
CA ARG A 427 -17.11 6.61 0.10
C ARG A 427 -17.15 7.58 1.27
N SER A 428 -18.34 7.81 1.81
CA SER A 428 -18.55 8.46 3.11
C SER A 428 -19.47 7.58 3.94
N HIS A 429 -18.97 7.04 5.04
CA HIS A 429 -19.70 6.26 6.05
C HIS A 429 -20.74 5.25 5.48
N GLN A 430 -21.99 5.68 5.21
CA GLN A 430 -23.09 4.85 4.70
C GLN A 430 -23.46 5.07 3.22
N LYS A 431 -22.72 5.94 2.53
CA LYS A 431 -22.98 6.37 1.16
C LYS A 431 -21.74 6.15 0.31
N VAL A 432 -21.97 5.69 -0.91
CA VAL A 432 -20.97 5.66 -1.97
C VAL A 432 -21.48 6.47 -3.15
N TRP A 433 -20.70 7.41 -3.63
CA TRP A 433 -20.98 8.14 -4.87
C TRP A 433 -20.23 7.46 -6.00
N VAL A 434 -20.90 7.24 -7.11
CA VAL A 434 -20.29 6.73 -8.35
C VAL A 434 -20.65 7.67 -9.49
N GLY A 435 -19.68 8.00 -10.34
CA GLY A 435 -19.90 8.92 -11.46
C GLY A 435 -18.72 8.97 -12.42
N ASP A 436 -18.95 9.54 -13.60
CA ASP A 436 -17.91 9.89 -14.58
C ASP A 436 -18.09 11.31 -15.15
N GLU A 437 -18.98 12.11 -14.55
CA GLU A 437 -19.15 13.54 -14.85
C GLU A 437 -18.98 14.40 -13.58
N LEU A 438 -18.05 15.35 -13.63
CA LEU A 438 -17.70 16.29 -12.58
C LEU A 438 -17.38 17.62 -13.23
N GLN A 439 -17.78 18.71 -12.57
CA GLN A 439 -17.41 20.04 -13.00
C GLN A 439 -15.99 20.37 -12.53
N ALA A 440 -15.09 20.57 -13.49
CA ALA A 440 -13.73 21.01 -13.27
C ALA A 440 -13.68 22.55 -13.29
N GLY A 441 -13.08 23.15 -12.27
CA GLY A 441 -12.76 24.57 -12.28
C GLY A 441 -11.54 24.89 -13.14
N THR A 442 -11.09 26.15 -13.07
CA THR A 442 -9.92 26.63 -13.82
C THR A 442 -8.67 25.80 -13.48
N PRO A 443 -7.93 25.28 -14.48
CA PRO A 443 -6.69 24.56 -14.25
C PRO A 443 -5.59 25.49 -13.76
N GLU A 444 -4.84 25.04 -12.75
CA GLU A 444 -3.64 25.70 -12.23
C GLU A 444 -2.43 24.77 -12.39
N SER A 445 -1.23 25.33 -12.57
CA SER A 445 0.01 24.55 -12.63
C SER A 445 0.26 23.85 -11.29
N LEU A 446 0.61 22.56 -11.33
CA LEU A 446 0.96 21.80 -10.13
C LEU A 446 2.15 22.44 -9.39
N ASP A 447 3.15 22.91 -10.13
CA ASP A 447 4.35 23.54 -9.54
C ASP A 447 4.01 24.85 -8.84
N ASP A 448 3.09 25.64 -9.39
CA ASP A 448 2.62 26.89 -8.78
C ASP A 448 1.84 26.58 -7.50
N MET A 449 0.97 25.57 -7.51
CA MET A 449 0.25 25.13 -6.31
C MET A 449 1.17 24.60 -5.22
N ILE A 450 2.19 23.79 -5.57
CA ILE A 450 3.20 23.31 -4.61
C ILE A 450 3.96 24.49 -4.01
N THR A 451 4.39 25.44 -4.85
CA THR A 451 5.10 26.64 -4.42
C THR A 451 4.24 27.48 -3.48
N GLY A 452 2.97 27.68 -3.82
CA GLY A 452 1.98 28.37 -2.98
C GLY A 452 1.79 27.70 -1.62
N ARG A 453 1.65 26.36 -1.57
CA ARG A 453 1.51 25.62 -0.30
C ARG A 453 2.77 25.67 0.56
N LYS A 454 3.95 25.55 -0.05
CA LYS A 454 5.22 25.69 0.67
C LYS A 454 5.33 27.09 1.28
N LEU A 455 4.92 28.13 0.55
CA LEU A 455 4.90 29.50 1.04
C LEU A 455 3.90 29.68 2.21
N GLU A 456 2.68 29.18 2.07
CA GLU A 456 1.66 29.24 3.13
C GLU A 456 2.16 28.61 4.43
N ARG A 457 2.79 27.43 4.36
CA ARG A 457 3.38 26.78 5.54
C ARG A 457 4.52 27.58 6.16
N GLN A 458 5.38 28.19 5.33
CA GLN A 458 6.45 29.06 5.82
C GLN A 458 5.87 30.27 6.57
N LEU A 459 4.80 30.87 6.04
CA LEU A 459 4.11 31.99 6.71
C LEU A 459 3.46 31.55 8.03
N GLN A 460 2.75 30.41 8.04
CA GLN A 460 2.14 29.87 9.26
C GLN A 460 3.19 29.55 10.34
N ALA A 461 4.33 28.98 9.95
CA ALA A 461 5.43 28.71 10.87
C ALA A 461 5.98 30.00 11.49
N LEU A 462 6.16 31.05 10.68
CA LEU A 462 6.60 32.37 11.16
C LEU A 462 5.58 33.02 12.09
N GLU A 463 4.28 32.95 11.77
CA GLU A 463 3.22 33.46 12.64
C GLU A 463 3.16 32.71 13.98
N GLN A 464 3.33 31.39 13.95
CA GLN A 464 3.37 30.56 15.16
C GLN A 464 4.58 30.92 16.03
N GLU A 465 5.75 31.12 15.42
CA GLU A 465 6.95 31.56 16.14
C GLU A 465 6.74 32.96 16.76
N GLU A 466 6.12 33.89 16.03
CA GLU A 466 5.77 35.21 16.58
C GLU A 466 4.81 35.09 17.77
N ARG A 467 3.77 34.26 17.68
CA ARG A 467 2.83 34.01 18.78
C ARG A 467 3.54 33.43 20.01
N LEU A 468 4.42 32.44 19.82
CA LEU A 468 5.21 31.85 20.89
C LEU A 468 6.17 32.88 21.52
N SER A 469 6.78 33.74 20.70
CA SER A 469 7.63 34.82 21.18
C SER A 469 6.84 35.84 22.02
N LYS A 470 5.64 36.25 21.58
CA LYS A 470 4.76 37.15 22.34
C LYS A 470 4.32 36.52 23.66
N ALA A 471 3.86 35.27 23.63
CA ALA A 471 3.48 34.53 24.84
C ALA A 471 4.65 34.42 25.84
N ARG A 472 5.88 34.20 25.34
CA ARG A 472 7.08 34.17 26.17
C ARG A 472 7.38 35.53 26.82
N LEU A 473 7.25 36.62 26.08
CA LEU A 473 7.43 37.98 26.61
C LEU A 473 6.37 38.32 27.67
N GLU A 474 5.11 37.95 27.42
CA GLU A 474 4.02 38.14 28.40
C GLU A 474 4.24 37.32 29.67
N ALA A 475 4.67 36.07 29.55
CA ALA A 475 5.00 35.22 30.69
C ALA A 475 6.16 35.80 31.52
N LEU A 476 7.19 36.35 30.86
CA LEU A 476 8.29 37.04 31.53
C LEU A 476 7.81 38.29 32.27
N LYS A 477 6.93 39.08 31.64
CA LYS A 477 6.33 40.27 32.24
C LYS A 477 5.47 39.92 33.47
N MET A 478 4.61 38.91 33.36
CA MET A 478 3.82 38.41 34.49
C MET A 478 4.71 37.91 35.64
N GLY A 479 5.80 37.21 35.33
CA GLY A 479 6.78 36.79 36.34
C GLY A 479 7.43 37.98 37.06
N GLN A 480 7.77 39.04 36.33
CA GLN A 480 8.29 40.28 36.93
C GLN A 480 7.24 40.99 37.78
N ASP A 481 5.99 41.07 37.32
CA ASP A 481 4.91 41.72 38.06
C ASP A 481 4.57 40.96 39.35
N MET A 482 4.56 39.62 39.32
CA MET A 482 4.42 38.80 40.54
C MET A 482 5.57 39.00 41.52
N SER A 483 6.80 39.21 41.03
CA SER A 483 7.95 39.51 41.91
C SER A 483 7.87 40.90 42.57
N ARG A 484 7.08 41.81 41.99
CA ARG A 484 6.86 43.18 42.49
C ARG A 484 5.59 43.34 43.32
N ALA A 485 4.66 42.38 43.25
CA ALA A 485 3.49 42.39 44.12
C ALA A 485 3.97 42.42 45.58
N PRO A 486 3.62 43.45 46.36
CA PRO A 486 4.03 43.53 47.75
C PRO A 486 3.56 42.26 48.44
N ARG A 487 4.49 41.55 49.09
CA ARG A 487 4.14 40.51 50.05
C ARG A 487 3.26 41.20 51.09
N LEU A 488 1.95 41.17 50.88
CA LEU A 488 0.98 41.44 51.93
C LEU A 488 1.32 40.40 52.99
N MET A 489 2.06 40.87 54.00
CA MET A 489 2.26 40.18 55.24
C MET A 489 0.86 39.74 55.67
N TYR A 490 0.61 38.44 55.65
CA TYR A 490 -0.41 37.87 56.51
C TYR A 490 0.23 37.79 57.90
N PRO A 491 -0.13 38.66 58.86
CA PRO A 491 0.16 38.37 60.24
C PRO A 491 -0.87 37.34 60.67
N TYR A 492 -0.42 36.15 61.05
CA TYR A 492 -0.85 35.37 62.21
C TYR A 492 -0.54 33.90 61.99
N GLY A 493 0.11 33.32 63.01
CA GLY A 493 0.79 32.05 62.97
C GLY A 493 -0.06 30.86 62.57
N ALA A 494 0.56 29.97 61.80
CA ALA A 494 0.20 28.57 61.71
C ALA A 494 1.50 27.74 61.81
N PRO A 495 1.46 26.57 62.46
CA PRO A 495 2.65 25.88 62.92
C PRO A 495 3.43 25.24 61.76
N THR A 496 4.73 25.13 61.97
CA THR A 496 5.69 24.40 61.13
C THR A 496 5.22 22.96 60.84
N MET A 497 4.60 22.74 59.68
CA MET A 497 4.56 21.41 59.05
C MET A 497 5.77 21.30 58.12
N SER A 498 6.60 20.28 58.35
CA SER A 498 7.78 20.01 57.52
C SER A 498 7.37 19.69 56.08
N GLN A 499 8.12 20.25 55.12
CA GLN A 499 7.91 20.04 53.69
C GLN A 499 8.15 18.59 53.23
N ASP A 500 8.65 17.71 54.10
CA ASP A 500 8.91 16.30 53.78
C ASP A 500 7.64 15.43 53.65
N ILE A 501 6.48 15.87 54.14
CA ILE A 501 5.26 15.04 54.13
C ILE A 501 4.39 15.25 52.89
N LEU A 502 4.55 16.36 52.15
CA LEU A 502 3.71 16.65 50.98
C LEU A 502 4.23 16.06 49.66
N ILE A 503 5.53 15.77 49.54
CA ILE A 503 6.10 15.15 48.33
C ILE A 503 5.86 13.62 48.30
N ARG A 504 5.66 12.97 49.46
CA ARG A 504 5.40 11.52 49.52
C ARG A 504 3.98 11.08 49.15
N ARG A 505 2.99 11.98 49.09
CA ARG A 505 1.57 11.58 48.84
C ARG A 505 1.09 11.69 47.39
N GLN A 506 1.88 12.27 46.48
CA GLN A 506 1.51 12.36 45.05
C GLN A 506 2.14 11.28 44.16
N VAL A 507 3.02 10.43 44.69
CA VAL A 507 3.71 9.37 43.92
C VAL A 507 3.00 8.00 44.02
N GLU A 508 2.04 7.81 44.94
CA GLU A 508 1.42 6.49 45.21
C GLU A 508 0.03 6.25 44.57
N ARG A 509 -0.40 7.05 43.60
CA ARG A 509 -1.63 6.77 42.82
C ARG A 509 -1.37 6.73 41.32
N GLY A 510 -0.71 5.66 40.89
CA GLY A 510 -0.55 5.29 39.49
C GLY A 510 -0.65 3.77 39.34
N TYR A 511 -1.88 3.26 39.39
CA TYR A 511 -2.23 1.87 39.13
C TYR A 511 -2.22 1.63 37.60
N TYR A 512 -1.37 0.72 37.10
CA TYR A 512 -1.68 -0.16 35.94
C TYR A 512 -0.75 -1.38 35.98
N PRO A 513 -1.29 -2.61 35.95
CA PRO A 513 -0.50 -3.81 35.73
C PRO A 513 -0.46 -4.11 34.22
N ASN A 514 0.70 -4.52 33.70
CA ASN A 514 0.76 -5.71 32.87
C ASN A 514 2.18 -6.20 32.63
N THR A 515 2.25 -7.52 32.67
CA THR A 515 3.39 -8.42 32.62
C THR A 515 4.01 -8.47 31.22
N VAL A 516 5.33 -8.31 31.14
CA VAL A 516 6.11 -8.77 29.97
C VAL A 516 7.05 -9.87 30.44
N ARG A 517 6.81 -11.04 29.86
CA ARG A 517 7.51 -12.30 30.02
C ARG A 517 8.89 -12.17 29.37
N MET A 518 9.96 -12.31 30.15
CA MET A 518 11.32 -12.46 29.62
C MET A 518 11.53 -13.89 29.11
N SER A 519 12.14 -14.02 27.94
CA SER A 519 12.86 -15.20 27.50
C SER A 519 14.03 -14.77 26.60
N PRO A 520 15.11 -15.58 26.52
CA PRO A 520 16.46 -15.04 26.54
C PRO A 520 17.25 -15.22 25.23
N ALA A 521 18.37 -14.49 25.19
CA ALA A 521 19.63 -14.79 24.48
C ALA A 521 19.61 -14.92 22.95
N MET A 522 20.08 -13.87 22.27
CA MET A 522 20.71 -13.99 20.95
C MET A 522 22.23 -13.96 21.10
N SER A 523 22.89 -15.00 20.57
CA SER A 523 24.34 -15.06 20.34
C SER A 523 24.75 -14.19 19.14
N PRO A 524 26.02 -13.73 19.09
CA PRO A 524 26.50 -12.84 18.03
C PRO A 524 26.82 -13.60 16.74
N ALA A 525 26.42 -13.01 15.61
CA ALA A 525 26.79 -13.45 14.27
C ALA A 525 28.21 -12.98 13.93
N ALA A 526 28.98 -13.89 13.34
CA ALA A 526 30.35 -13.69 12.90
C ALA A 526 30.44 -12.84 11.62
N GLU A 527 31.39 -11.90 11.62
CA GLU A 527 31.88 -11.18 10.45
C GLU A 527 32.70 -12.12 9.54
N ALA A 528 32.45 -12.03 8.23
CA ALA A 528 33.36 -12.52 7.19
C ALA A 528 33.46 -11.48 6.06
N PRO A 529 34.62 -11.40 5.37
CA PRO A 529 35.12 -10.17 4.78
C PRO A 529 34.63 -9.90 3.34
N ALA A 530 34.57 -8.61 3.00
CA ALA A 530 34.29 -8.09 1.67
C ALA A 530 35.45 -8.38 0.70
N ALA A 531 35.10 -8.87 -0.50
CA ALA A 531 36.01 -9.01 -1.63
C ALA A 531 35.88 -7.80 -2.56
N GLU A 532 36.99 -7.12 -2.80
CA GLU A 532 37.17 -6.08 -3.82
C GLU A 532 37.22 -6.69 -5.23
N ALA A 533 36.53 -6.06 -6.18
CA ALA A 533 36.74 -6.25 -7.61
C ALA A 533 36.70 -4.89 -8.34
N PRO A 534 37.47 -4.71 -9.43
CA PRO A 534 37.94 -3.39 -9.87
C PRO A 534 36.98 -2.67 -10.82
N ALA A 535 37.00 -1.34 -10.75
CA ALA A 535 36.27 -0.43 -11.63
C ALA A 535 36.97 -0.29 -13.00
N MET A 536 36.24 -0.58 -14.08
CA MET A 536 36.58 -0.15 -15.44
C MET A 536 35.79 1.13 -15.77
N ALA A 537 36.51 2.19 -16.14
CA ALA A 537 35.94 3.43 -16.65
C ALA A 537 35.56 3.30 -18.14
N PRO A 538 34.36 3.75 -18.57
CA PRO A 538 34.06 3.89 -19.99
C PRO A 538 34.45 5.29 -20.51
N ALA A 539 35.00 5.29 -21.73
CA ALA A 539 35.43 6.46 -22.49
C ALA A 539 34.25 7.37 -22.93
N PRO A 540 34.51 8.67 -23.19
CA PRO A 540 33.46 9.60 -23.61
C PRO A 540 33.19 9.48 -25.13
N MET A 541 31.91 9.46 -25.50
CA MET A 541 31.47 9.63 -26.90
C MET A 541 30.92 11.06 -27.14
N PRO A 542 31.06 11.60 -28.37
CA PRO A 542 30.76 12.99 -28.66
C PRO A 542 29.26 13.26 -28.85
N SER A 543 28.80 14.41 -28.34
CA SER A 543 27.43 14.91 -28.55
C SER A 543 27.29 15.59 -29.91
N PRO A 544 26.22 15.34 -30.70
CA PRO A 544 25.91 16.16 -31.86
C PRO A 544 25.17 17.44 -31.43
N LEU A 545 25.64 18.57 -31.94
CA LEU A 545 25.01 19.88 -31.83
C LEU A 545 23.71 19.90 -32.62
N ILE A 546 22.57 19.97 -31.94
CA ILE A 546 21.29 20.38 -32.54
C ILE A 546 21.07 21.84 -32.14
N GLN A 547 21.12 22.73 -33.14
CA GLN A 547 20.73 24.14 -33.01
C GLN A 547 19.22 24.23 -32.88
N SER A 548 18.73 24.59 -31.68
CA SER A 548 17.34 25.00 -31.46
C SER A 548 17.16 26.49 -31.81
N ALA A 549 16.08 26.78 -32.54
CA ALA A 549 15.65 28.12 -32.92
C ALA A 549 15.21 28.95 -31.68
N PRO A 550 15.32 30.29 -31.72
CA PRO A 550 15.06 31.14 -30.56
C PRO A 550 13.56 31.22 -30.25
N ILE A 551 13.19 30.73 -29.06
CA ILE A 551 11.87 30.95 -28.48
C ILE A 551 11.83 32.40 -27.99
N GLN A 552 10.90 33.19 -28.52
CA GLN A 552 10.64 34.56 -28.09
C GLN A 552 10.20 34.59 -26.61
N ASN A 553 10.86 35.43 -25.83
CA ASN A 553 10.60 35.66 -24.42
C ASN A 553 9.16 36.15 -24.17
N SER A 554 8.33 35.32 -23.55
CA SER A 554 7.04 35.73 -22.99
C SER A 554 7.23 36.45 -21.63
N PRO A 555 6.34 37.38 -21.24
CA PRO A 555 6.52 38.31 -20.10
C PRO A 555 6.42 37.69 -18.69
N ILE A 556 6.51 36.36 -18.54
CA ILE A 556 6.21 35.67 -17.27
C ILE A 556 7.42 35.65 -16.32
N GLN A 557 8.64 35.92 -16.80
CA GLN A 557 9.86 35.89 -15.97
C GLN A 557 9.99 37.06 -14.98
N SER A 558 9.27 38.18 -15.14
CA SER A 558 9.47 39.36 -14.28
C SER A 558 8.75 39.28 -12.93
N TYR A 559 7.70 38.47 -12.79
CA TYR A 559 6.95 38.36 -11.53
C TYR A 559 7.67 37.53 -10.46
N SER A 560 8.52 36.58 -10.85
CA SER A 560 9.27 35.75 -9.89
C SER A 560 10.46 36.49 -9.27
N ALA A 561 11.11 37.41 -9.99
CA ALA A 561 12.26 38.14 -9.48
C ALA A 561 11.89 39.10 -8.33
N ALA A 562 10.81 39.87 -8.49
CA ALA A 562 10.33 40.79 -7.45
C ALA A 562 9.82 40.06 -6.21
N ALA A 563 9.10 38.95 -6.37
CA ALA A 563 8.65 38.11 -5.27
C ALA A 563 9.82 37.45 -4.52
N ASN A 564 10.85 36.99 -5.25
CA ASN A 564 12.07 36.46 -4.65
C ASN A 564 12.87 37.52 -3.89
N GLU A 565 12.88 38.76 -4.35
CA GLU A 565 13.57 39.86 -3.66
C GLU A 565 12.82 40.31 -2.40
N LEU A 566 11.48 40.40 -2.46
CA LEU A 566 10.64 40.63 -1.28
C LEU A 566 10.79 39.49 -0.25
N ARG A 567 10.90 38.24 -0.71
CA ARG A 567 11.19 37.07 0.12
C ARG A 567 12.54 37.18 0.81
N LYS A 568 13.61 37.54 0.07
CA LYS A 568 14.94 37.79 0.65
C LYS A 568 14.87 38.88 1.70
N GLN A 569 14.21 40.01 1.42
CA GLN A 569 14.07 41.12 2.37
C GLN A 569 13.29 40.72 3.64
N ALA A 570 12.19 39.99 3.51
CA ALA A 570 11.42 39.51 4.66
C ALA A 570 12.22 38.54 5.54
N ILE A 571 12.96 37.60 4.92
CA ILE A 571 13.86 36.68 5.62
C ILE A 571 14.99 37.47 6.30
N THR A 572 15.63 38.39 5.59
CA THR A 572 16.70 39.22 6.15
C THR A 572 16.21 40.03 7.34
N ASN A 573 14.98 40.57 7.30
CA ASN A 573 14.38 41.32 8.39
C ASN A 573 14.06 40.44 9.61
N THR A 574 13.49 39.25 9.40
CA THR A 574 13.19 38.30 10.49
C THR A 574 14.46 37.75 11.12
N THR A 575 15.41 37.32 10.30
CA THR A 575 16.73 36.85 10.72
C THR A 575 17.48 37.93 11.51
N SER A 576 17.45 39.18 11.05
CA SER A 576 18.10 40.30 11.76
C SER A 576 17.47 40.58 13.12
N ARG A 577 16.16 40.35 13.28
CA ARG A 577 15.49 40.44 14.59
C ARG A 577 15.96 39.33 15.54
N MET A 578 16.08 38.09 15.06
CA MET A 578 16.37 36.93 15.91
C MET A 578 17.85 36.74 16.22
N LEU A 579 18.72 36.90 15.23
CA LEU A 579 20.18 36.73 15.38
C LEU A 579 20.93 38.05 15.53
N GLY A 580 20.25 39.20 15.38
CA GLY A 580 20.94 40.48 15.26
C GLY A 580 21.58 40.66 13.88
N ALA A 581 22.29 41.78 13.69
CA ALA A 581 23.08 42.00 12.49
C ALA A 581 24.30 41.06 12.50
N ILE A 582 24.28 40.02 11.65
CA ILE A 582 25.44 39.15 11.45
C ILE A 582 26.48 39.94 10.63
N PRO A 583 27.74 40.06 11.10
CA PRO A 583 28.78 40.74 10.34
C PRO A 583 28.95 40.16 8.94
N SER A 584 29.14 41.04 7.94
CA SER A 584 29.29 40.62 6.54
C SER A 584 30.54 39.75 6.31
N ASN A 585 31.53 39.82 7.19
CA ASN A 585 32.73 38.97 7.19
C ASN A 585 32.61 37.73 8.10
N ALA A 586 31.44 37.47 8.68
CA ALA A 586 31.24 36.25 9.47
C ALA A 586 31.34 35.01 8.58
N ARG A 587 31.78 33.89 9.18
CA ARG A 587 31.75 32.57 8.55
C ARG A 587 30.85 31.63 9.34
N VAL A 588 30.24 30.67 8.65
CA VAL A 588 29.37 29.66 9.28
C VAL A 588 30.16 28.37 9.46
N GLU A 589 30.33 27.94 10.70
CA GLU A 589 30.90 26.63 11.03
C GLU A 589 29.79 25.74 11.60
N ALA A 590 29.73 24.49 11.15
CA ALA A 590 28.66 23.57 11.50
C ALA A 590 29.20 22.30 12.15
N VAL A 591 28.50 21.85 13.19
CA VAL A 591 28.75 20.58 13.89
C VAL A 591 27.50 19.72 13.81
N GLY A 592 27.67 18.46 13.41
CA GLY A 592 26.60 17.54 13.10
C GLY A 592 26.76 16.18 13.75
N VAL A 593 25.74 15.69 14.46
CA VAL A 593 25.76 14.35 15.06
C VAL A 593 24.46 13.59 14.78
N TYR A 594 24.52 12.26 14.74
CA TYR A 594 23.27 11.49 14.83
C TYR A 594 22.80 11.49 16.28
N GLU A 595 23.71 11.15 17.21
CA GLU A 595 23.48 11.14 18.65
C GLU A 595 24.74 11.55 19.43
N ALA A 596 24.58 11.83 20.72
CA ALA A 596 25.73 11.87 21.63
C ALA A 596 26.28 10.44 21.76
N LYS A 597 27.62 10.29 21.76
CA LYS A 597 28.25 8.98 21.92
C LYS A 597 27.76 8.32 23.22
N ASP A 598 27.42 7.03 23.13
CA ASP A 598 26.86 6.22 24.21
C ASP A 598 25.57 6.81 24.83
N ARG A 599 24.87 7.68 24.08
CA ARG A 599 23.70 8.45 24.54
C ARG A 599 23.96 9.17 25.86
N SER A 600 25.20 9.63 26.03
CA SER A 600 25.63 10.24 27.27
C SER A 600 24.75 11.42 27.64
N SER A 601 24.24 11.41 28.88
CA SER A 601 23.51 12.54 29.47
C SER A 601 24.39 13.78 29.63
N SER A 602 25.72 13.62 29.53
CA SER A 602 26.67 14.74 29.49
C SER A 602 26.55 15.55 28.20
N GLY A 603 25.96 15.01 27.14
CA GLY A 603 25.87 15.69 25.85
C GLY A 603 27.19 15.76 25.09
N VAL A 604 27.26 16.69 24.13
CA VAL A 604 28.38 16.91 23.21
C VAL A 604 29.05 18.25 23.53
N ASN A 605 30.36 18.23 23.74
CA ASN A 605 31.15 19.41 24.03
C ASN A 605 31.64 20.08 22.74
N VAL A 606 31.49 21.40 22.61
CA VAL A 606 32.00 22.17 21.47
C VAL A 606 32.91 23.27 22.00
N MET A 607 34.20 23.14 21.72
CA MET A 607 35.23 24.12 22.08
C MET A 607 35.31 25.17 20.98
N ILE A 608 35.03 26.43 21.31
CA ILE A 608 35.13 27.56 20.39
C ILE A 608 36.44 28.29 20.66
N LYS A 609 37.37 28.18 19.72
CA LYS A 609 38.68 28.81 19.81
C LYS A 609 38.64 30.29 19.46
N LYS A 610 39.71 31.00 19.81
CA LYS A 610 39.97 32.36 19.32
C LYS A 610 39.97 32.38 17.78
N SER A 611 39.24 33.33 17.20
CA SER A 611 39.14 33.54 15.76
C SER A 611 39.15 35.02 15.43
N ASP A 612 39.88 35.41 14.40
CA ASP A 612 39.92 36.79 13.90
C ASP A 612 38.65 37.14 13.09
N GLN A 613 37.91 36.14 12.65
CA GLN A 613 36.62 36.29 11.97
C GLN A 613 35.45 35.96 12.92
N PRO A 614 34.34 36.72 12.84
CA PRO A 614 33.11 36.35 13.54
C PRO A 614 32.58 34.98 13.10
N ILE A 615 32.16 34.15 14.05
CA ILE A 615 31.65 32.80 13.81
C ILE A 615 30.15 32.75 14.09
N VAL A 616 29.39 32.21 13.13
CA VAL A 616 28.06 31.69 13.37
C VAL A 616 28.16 30.17 13.50
N LEU A 617 27.74 29.63 14.65
CA LEU A 617 27.81 28.19 14.92
C LEU A 617 26.47 27.52 14.63
N MET A 618 26.46 26.60 13.68
CA MET A 618 25.31 25.74 13.35
C MET A 618 25.48 24.39 14.04
N LEU A 619 24.55 24.01 14.91
CA LEU A 619 24.56 22.73 15.62
C LEU A 619 23.40 21.88 15.12
N SER A 620 23.64 20.63 14.74
CA SER A 620 22.56 19.76 14.25
C SER A 620 22.63 18.34 14.77
N ALA A 621 21.48 17.78 15.18
CA ALA A 621 21.37 16.42 15.70
C ALA A 621 20.07 15.71 15.26
N TYR A 622 20.13 14.38 15.09
CA TYR A 622 18.90 13.58 14.93
C TYR A 622 18.24 13.33 16.29
N GLU A 623 18.96 12.64 17.19
CA GLU A 623 18.54 12.35 18.56
C GLU A 623 18.57 13.60 19.46
N PRO A 624 17.90 13.59 20.63
CA PRO A 624 18.01 14.66 21.61
C PRO A 624 19.47 14.81 22.09
N VAL A 625 20.09 15.95 21.77
CA VAL A 625 21.47 16.25 22.16
C VAL A 625 21.52 17.56 22.95
N ARG A 626 22.22 17.50 24.09
CA ARG A 626 22.68 18.68 24.82
C ARG A 626 24.06 19.11 24.30
N TRP A 627 24.17 20.32 23.80
CA TRP A 627 25.41 20.92 23.35
C TRP A 627 26.01 21.78 24.45
N ASN A 628 27.22 21.47 24.90
CA ASN A 628 27.94 22.27 25.89
C ASN A 628 29.03 23.10 25.23
N LEU A 629 28.81 24.40 25.16
CA LEU A 629 29.73 25.32 24.51
C LEU A 629 30.80 25.81 25.49
N MET A 630 32.07 25.68 25.10
CA MET A 630 33.22 26.14 25.87
C MET A 630 33.97 27.20 25.05
N LYS A 631 33.78 28.47 25.38
CA LYS A 631 34.40 29.60 24.68
C LYS A 631 35.78 29.92 25.27
N GLU A 632 36.83 29.86 24.46
CA GLU A 632 38.14 30.37 24.85
C GLU A 632 38.13 31.91 24.93
N PRO A 633 39.02 32.52 25.75
CA PRO A 633 39.23 33.96 25.72
C PRO A 633 39.58 34.44 24.31
N GLY A 634 38.81 35.39 23.78
CA GLY A 634 38.97 35.90 22.42
C GLY A 634 38.18 35.15 21.34
N ALA A 635 37.38 34.13 21.70
CA ALA A 635 36.43 33.51 20.77
C ALA A 635 35.40 34.54 20.25
N ASN A 636 35.33 34.72 18.93
CA ASN A 636 34.45 35.70 18.28
C ASN A 636 33.13 35.05 17.83
N LEU A 637 32.38 34.47 18.76
CA LEU A 637 31.11 33.79 18.48
C LEU A 637 29.93 34.77 18.50
N VAL A 638 29.34 35.05 17.34
CA VAL A 638 28.29 36.08 17.20
C VAL A 638 26.86 35.52 17.25
N ALA A 639 26.66 34.27 16.83
CA ALA A 639 25.34 33.63 16.83
C ALA A 639 25.45 32.10 16.91
N ILE A 640 24.41 31.47 17.46
CA ILE A 640 24.24 30.01 17.51
C ILE A 640 22.88 29.65 16.94
N ILE A 641 22.84 28.66 16.06
CA ILE A 641 21.61 28.09 15.51
C ILE A 641 21.67 26.58 15.76
N ALA A 642 20.79 26.07 16.61
CA ALA A 642 20.68 24.65 16.91
C ALA A 642 19.38 24.09 16.30
N SER A 643 19.54 23.14 15.39
CA SER A 643 18.46 22.49 14.63
C SER A 643 18.51 20.98 14.85
N GLY A 644 17.41 20.28 14.65
CA GLY A 644 17.40 18.83 14.80
C GLY A 644 16.01 18.22 14.67
N TYR A 645 15.96 16.91 14.43
CA TYR A 645 14.68 16.18 14.41
C TYR A 645 14.00 16.24 15.78
N HIS A 646 14.79 15.97 16.84
CA HIS A 646 14.46 16.31 18.21
C HIS A 646 14.97 17.71 18.59
N LEU A 647 14.26 18.38 19.50
CA LEU A 647 14.65 19.72 19.94
C LEU A 647 15.96 19.65 20.74
N PRO A 648 17.04 20.32 20.30
CA PRO A 648 18.32 20.26 21.01
C PRO A 648 18.33 21.18 22.24
N GLU A 649 19.23 20.90 23.18
CA GLU A 649 19.56 21.81 24.29
C GLU A 649 20.91 22.46 24.05
N VAL A 650 21.08 23.75 24.37
CA VAL A 650 22.37 24.45 24.27
C VAL A 650 22.71 25.07 25.61
N THR A 651 23.89 24.74 26.15
CA THR A 651 24.46 25.30 27.37
C THR A 651 25.80 25.99 27.06
N GLY A 652 26.24 26.91 27.92
CA GLY A 652 27.53 27.60 27.73
C GLY A 652 27.57 28.72 26.68
N ALA A 653 26.42 29.05 26.06
CA ALA A 653 26.32 30.12 25.06
C ALA A 653 26.64 31.52 25.63
N GLY A 654 26.45 31.75 26.94
CA GLY A 654 26.58 33.07 27.57
C GLY A 654 25.57 34.06 27.01
N THR A 655 26.03 35.25 26.62
CA THR A 655 25.20 36.30 26.00
C THR A 655 25.04 36.17 24.48
N THR A 656 25.63 35.14 23.87
CA THR A 656 25.53 34.89 22.43
C THR A 656 24.08 34.53 22.06
N LYS A 657 23.51 35.24 21.08
CA LYS A 657 22.15 34.96 20.59
C LYS A 657 22.05 33.53 20.08
N THR A 658 21.06 32.80 20.58
CA THR A 658 20.88 31.38 20.31
C THR A 658 19.46 31.12 19.83
N VAL A 659 19.32 30.52 18.65
CA VAL A 659 18.06 30.02 18.10
C VAL A 659 18.06 28.50 18.25
N ILE A 660 17.02 27.94 18.87
CA ILE A 660 16.83 26.51 19.05
C ILE A 660 15.52 26.14 18.37
N LYS A 661 15.55 25.16 17.46
CA LYS A 661 14.36 24.74 16.74
C LYS A 661 14.41 23.27 16.34
N ARG A 662 13.24 22.75 15.97
CA ARG A 662 13.15 21.51 15.19
C ARG A 662 13.39 21.84 13.73
N GLY A 663 14.07 20.97 13.02
CA GLY A 663 14.40 21.21 11.62
C GLY A 663 15.39 20.21 11.05
N GLU A 664 16.16 20.69 10.08
CA GLU A 664 17.12 19.88 9.35
C GLU A 664 18.28 19.45 10.24
N TYR A 665 18.83 18.27 9.95
CA TYR A 665 20.01 17.75 10.61
C TYR A 665 20.95 17.12 9.60
N ALA A 666 22.24 17.17 9.91
CA ALA A 666 23.26 16.45 9.16
C ALA A 666 24.32 15.96 10.11
N TYR A 667 24.81 14.74 9.89
CA TYR A 667 26.04 14.23 10.54
C TYR A 667 27.02 13.67 9.50
N GLN A 668 26.66 13.73 8.21
CA GLN A 668 27.47 13.34 7.07
C GLN A 668 27.43 14.46 6.04
N GLN A 669 28.60 14.89 5.57
CA GLN A 669 28.71 15.97 4.59
C GLN A 669 28.13 15.60 3.22
N ASN A 670 28.19 14.32 2.85
CA ASN A 670 27.70 13.81 1.55
C ASN A 670 26.24 13.34 1.60
N GLY A 671 25.54 13.56 2.72
CA GLY A 671 24.14 13.18 2.88
C GLY A 671 23.17 14.26 2.41
N THR A 672 21.94 13.87 2.05
CA THR A 672 20.86 14.81 1.69
C THR A 672 20.56 15.81 2.83
N GLY A 673 20.71 15.38 4.09
CA GLY A 673 20.58 16.26 5.27
C GLY A 673 21.56 17.42 5.29
N TYR A 674 22.79 17.27 4.75
CA TYR A 674 23.75 18.37 4.69
C TYR A 674 23.31 19.46 3.70
N ALA A 675 22.76 19.09 2.55
CA ALA A 675 22.23 20.06 1.58
C ALA A 675 21.09 20.88 2.21
N ALA A 676 20.19 20.22 2.95
CA ALA A 676 19.11 20.89 3.66
C ALA A 676 19.63 21.81 4.77
N LEU A 677 20.57 21.34 5.60
CA LEU A 677 21.22 22.13 6.65
C LEU A 677 21.99 23.34 6.07
N ASN A 678 22.63 23.18 4.91
CA ASN A 678 23.34 24.26 4.23
C ASN A 678 22.39 25.33 3.65
N ASN A 679 21.26 24.90 3.08
CA ASN A 679 20.20 25.82 2.66
C ASN A 679 19.60 26.57 3.85
N GLU A 680 19.49 25.90 4.99
CA GLU A 680 19.09 26.51 6.24
C GLU A 680 20.13 27.54 6.73
N ALA A 681 21.42 27.21 6.72
CA ALA A 681 22.47 28.18 7.03
C ALA A 681 22.40 29.42 6.12
N MET A 682 22.20 29.23 4.81
CA MET A 682 21.97 30.31 3.85
C MET A 682 20.76 31.17 4.22
N LEU A 683 19.66 30.55 4.63
CA LEU A 683 18.44 31.23 5.05
C LEU A 683 18.67 32.13 6.27
N TRP A 684 19.37 31.60 7.29
CA TRP A 684 19.59 32.29 8.56
C TRP A 684 20.78 33.24 8.59
N THR A 685 21.70 33.13 7.64
CA THR A 685 22.95 33.90 7.71
C THR A 685 23.28 34.63 6.43
N GLY A 686 22.58 34.33 5.34
CA GLY A 686 22.95 34.75 3.99
C GLY A 686 24.24 34.10 3.50
N LYS A 687 24.78 33.08 4.21
CA LYS A 687 26.08 32.47 3.97
C LYS A 687 25.98 30.94 4.05
N PRO A 688 26.75 30.22 3.20
CA PRO A 688 26.78 28.77 3.26
C PRO A 688 27.65 28.31 4.43
N ILE A 689 27.51 27.03 4.78
CA ILE A 689 28.40 26.36 5.74
C ILE A 689 29.81 26.32 5.14
N SER A 690 30.72 27.08 5.74
CA SER A 690 32.13 27.16 5.31
C SER A 690 32.96 25.98 5.79
N LYS A 691 32.57 25.37 6.92
CA LYS A 691 33.23 24.21 7.52
C LYS A 691 32.20 23.34 8.22
N PHE A 692 32.23 22.04 7.99
CA PHE A 692 31.32 21.08 8.60
C PHE A 692 32.12 19.96 9.28
N GLN A 693 31.76 19.64 10.52
CA GLN A 693 32.29 18.51 11.27
C GLN A 693 31.14 17.59 11.65
N GLY A 694 31.06 16.43 11.02
CA GLY A 694 29.98 15.47 11.21
C GLY A 694 30.47 14.09 11.63
N ILE A 695 29.80 13.45 12.59
CA ILE A 695 30.02 12.04 12.95
C ILE A 695 28.75 11.43 13.52
N TYR A 696 28.57 10.11 13.41
CA TYR A 696 27.38 9.44 13.96
C TYR A 696 27.24 9.67 15.48
N GLY A 697 28.23 9.32 16.30
CA GLY A 697 28.23 9.50 17.75
C GLY A 697 29.25 10.56 18.20
N GLY A 698 28.79 11.76 18.56
CA GLY A 698 29.69 12.86 18.92
C GLY A 698 30.06 12.92 20.40
N THR A 699 31.27 13.40 20.70
CA THR A 699 31.72 13.68 22.08
C THR A 699 32.27 15.10 22.21
N VAL A 700 33.26 15.46 21.40
CA VAL A 700 33.96 16.74 21.45
C VAL A 700 34.24 17.23 20.03
N PHE A 701 33.98 18.51 19.80
CA PHE A 701 34.30 19.21 18.55
C PHE A 701 35.05 20.51 18.84
N ILE A 702 35.81 20.98 17.85
CA ILE A 702 36.58 22.21 17.94
C ILE A 702 36.25 23.10 16.73
N VAL A 703 35.77 24.30 16.97
CA VAL A 703 35.42 25.30 15.94
C VAL A 703 36.22 26.59 16.13
N GLY A 704 36.36 27.38 15.08
CA GLY A 704 37.11 28.65 15.12
C GLY A 704 38.61 28.56 14.87
N ASN A 705 39.08 27.44 14.30
CA ASN A 705 40.45 27.30 13.80
C ASN A 705 40.61 27.76 12.35
#